data_AF-A0A914L1Y1-F1
#
_entry.id   AF-A0A914L1Y1-F1
#
_cell.length_a   1.000
_cell.length_b   1.000
_cell.length_c   1.000
_cell.angle_alpha   90.00
_cell.angle_beta   90.00
_cell.angle_gamma   90.00
#
_symmetry.space_group_name_H-M   'P 1'
#
loop_
_entity.id
_entity.type
_entity.pdbx_description
1 polymer ?
#
loop_
_entity_poly.entity_id
_entity_poly.type
_entity_poly.pdbx_seq_one_letter_code
_entity_poly.pdbx_strand_id
1 'polypeptide(L)'
;MGKEKIHINIVVIGHVDSGKSTTTGHLIYKCGGIDKRTIEKFEKEAQEMGKGSFKYAWVLDKLKAERERGITIDIALWKFETAKYYVTIIDAPGHRDFIKNMITGTSQADCAVLVVACGTGEFEAGISKNGQTREHALLAQTLGVKQLIVACNKMDTTEPPFSEARFEEVKNEVSSFIKKIGYNPATVAFVPISGFNGDNMLEPSDKMPWFKGWAIERKDGNASGKTLLEALDAILPPSRPTDKPLRLPLQDVYKIGGIGTVPVGRVETGIIKPGMVVTFAPQGISTEVKSVEMHHESLPEAVPGDNVGFNVKNISVKDIRRGSVTSDSKNDPAKETKQFTAQEIVLDKLKAERERGITIDIALWKFETAKYYVTIIDAPGHRDFIKNMITGTSQADCAVLVVACGTGEFEAGISKNGQTREHALLAQTLGVKQLIVACNKMDTTEPPFSEARFEEVKNEVSSFIKKIGYNPATVAFVPISGFNGDNMLEPSDKMPWFKGWAIERKDGNASGKTLLEALDAILPPSRPTDKPLRLPLQDVYKIGGIGTVPVGRVETGIIKPGMVVTFAPQGISTEVKSVEMHHESLPEAVPGDNVGFNVKNISVKDIRRGSVTSDSKNDPAKETKQFTAQVIIMNHPGQIAAGYTPVLDCHTAHIACKFAELKEKVDRRTGKKVEDNPKALKTGDAGIVDLIPTKPMCVEAFTDYAPLGRFAVRDMRQTVAVGVIKAVEKVEAGGKVTKSAQKAGAAAGKKK
;
A
#
# COMPACT_ATOMS: atom_id res chain seq x y z
N MET A 1 -24.72 -27.25 -38.37
CA MET A 1 -23.89 -27.01 -37.17
C MET A 1 -24.20 -25.60 -36.70
N GLY A 2 -24.92 -25.46 -35.57
CA GLY A 2 -25.21 -24.13 -35.01
C GLY A 2 -23.89 -23.46 -34.65
N LYS A 3 -23.69 -22.20 -35.03
CA LYS A 3 -22.49 -21.44 -34.64
C LYS A 3 -22.37 -21.50 -33.12
N GLU A 4 -21.27 -22.06 -32.60
CA GLU A 4 -20.98 -22.03 -31.17
C GLU A 4 -21.03 -20.57 -30.67
N LYS A 5 -21.80 -20.32 -29.60
CA LYS A 5 -21.89 -19.00 -28.99
C LYS A 5 -20.50 -18.61 -28.46
N ILE A 6 -20.13 -17.35 -28.62
CA ILE A 6 -18.81 -16.87 -28.19
C ILE A 6 -18.79 -16.71 -26.67
N HIS A 7 -17.71 -17.12 -26.01
CA HIS A 7 -17.53 -16.94 -24.57
C HIS A 7 -17.02 -15.52 -24.25
N ILE A 8 -17.64 -14.85 -23.27
CA ILE A 8 -17.29 -13.51 -22.80
C ILE A 8 -17.23 -13.50 -21.28
N ASN A 9 -16.19 -12.87 -20.73
CA ASN A 9 -16.04 -12.61 -19.30
C ASN A 9 -16.49 -11.19 -18.97
N ILE A 10 -17.37 -11.03 -17.99
CA ILE A 10 -17.92 -9.74 -17.57
C ILE A 10 -17.66 -9.54 -16.09
N VAL A 11 -17.02 -8.43 -15.72
CA VAL A 11 -16.82 -8.06 -14.32
C VAL A 11 -17.85 -7.03 -13.88
N VAL A 12 -18.44 -7.24 -12.71
CA VAL A 12 -19.39 -6.30 -12.11
C VAL A 12 -18.67 -5.49 -11.05
N ILE A 13 -18.61 -4.18 -11.24
CA ILE A 13 -17.83 -3.23 -10.42
C ILE A 13 -18.71 -2.06 -9.97
N GLY A 14 -18.32 -1.36 -8.90
CA GLY A 14 -19.12 -0.28 -8.33
C GLY A 14 -18.94 -0.11 -6.82
N HIS A 15 -19.41 1.00 -6.26
CA HIS A 15 -19.23 1.35 -4.85
C HIS A 15 -19.82 0.31 -3.87
N VAL A 16 -19.40 0.29 -2.61
CA VAL A 16 -20.10 -0.42 -1.52
C VAL A 16 -21.59 -0.07 -1.60
N ASP A 17 -22.46 -1.06 -1.38
CA ASP A 17 -23.92 -0.89 -1.35
C ASP A 17 -24.59 -0.38 -2.63
N SER A 18 -23.86 -0.21 -3.73
CA SER A 18 -24.44 0.12 -5.06
C SER A 18 -25.35 -0.99 -5.63
N GLY A 19 -25.37 -2.16 -4.99
CA GLY A 19 -26.24 -3.28 -5.38
C GLY A 19 -25.64 -4.23 -6.42
N LYS A 20 -24.30 -4.27 -6.58
CA LYS A 20 -23.60 -5.21 -7.49
C LYS A 20 -24.10 -6.65 -7.40
N SER A 21 -24.03 -7.24 -6.20
CA SER A 21 -24.38 -8.65 -5.99
C SER A 21 -25.88 -8.89 -6.09
N THR A 22 -26.71 -7.92 -5.70
CA THR A 22 -28.17 -7.98 -5.88
C THR A 22 -28.55 -7.99 -7.36
N THR A 23 -28.01 -7.06 -8.14
CA THR A 23 -28.23 -6.95 -9.58
C THR A 23 -27.76 -8.21 -10.29
N THR A 24 -26.59 -8.71 -9.92
CA THR A 24 -25.99 -9.90 -10.52
C THR A 24 -26.75 -11.17 -10.17
N GLY A 25 -27.10 -11.39 -8.90
CA GLY A 25 -27.87 -12.55 -8.47
C GLY A 25 -29.27 -12.58 -9.08
N HIS A 26 -29.92 -11.42 -9.23
CA HIS A 26 -31.22 -11.32 -9.88
C HIS A 26 -31.11 -11.60 -11.39
N LEU A 27 -30.05 -11.11 -12.06
CA LEU A 27 -29.79 -11.42 -13.46
C LEU A 27 -29.64 -12.94 -13.67
N ILE A 28 -28.83 -13.60 -12.82
CA ILE A 28 -28.63 -15.06 -12.88
C ILE A 28 -29.95 -15.81 -12.67
N TYR A 29 -30.76 -15.37 -11.70
CA TYR A 29 -32.07 -15.97 -11.45
C TYR A 29 -32.98 -15.89 -12.67
N LYS A 30 -33.12 -14.69 -13.24
CA LYS A 30 -34.02 -14.46 -14.40
C LYS A 30 -33.51 -15.15 -15.68
N CYS A 31 -32.20 -15.32 -15.83
CA CYS A 31 -31.62 -16.11 -16.92
C CYS A 31 -31.69 -17.64 -16.70
N GLY A 32 -32.37 -18.10 -15.63
CA GLY A 32 -32.57 -19.53 -15.36
C GLY A 32 -31.34 -20.25 -14.81
N GLY A 33 -30.31 -19.53 -14.37
CA GLY A 33 -29.09 -20.12 -13.81
C GLY A 33 -29.28 -20.70 -12.40
N ILE A 34 -30.39 -20.38 -11.72
CA ILE A 34 -30.72 -20.83 -10.36
C ILE A 34 -32.18 -21.23 -10.29
N ASP A 35 -32.45 -22.37 -9.65
CA ASP A 35 -33.80 -22.87 -9.45
C ASP A 35 -34.56 -22.07 -8.38
N LYS A 36 -35.88 -21.96 -8.57
CA LYS A 36 -36.77 -21.18 -7.71
C LYS A 36 -36.73 -21.63 -6.23
N ARG A 37 -36.55 -22.93 -5.98
CA ARG A 37 -36.50 -23.51 -4.63
C ARG A 37 -35.24 -23.07 -3.86
N THR A 38 -34.11 -22.94 -4.54
CA THR A 38 -32.87 -22.43 -3.94
C THR A 38 -33.00 -20.97 -3.52
N ILE A 39 -33.71 -20.13 -4.29
CA ILE A 39 -33.95 -18.73 -3.90
C ILE A 39 -34.92 -18.62 -2.73
N GLU A 40 -36.00 -19.38 -2.73
CA GLU A 40 -36.94 -19.42 -1.60
C GLU A 40 -36.25 -19.83 -0.29
N LYS A 41 -35.27 -20.74 -0.39
CA LYS A 41 -34.42 -21.11 0.75
C LYS A 41 -33.57 -19.93 1.24
N PHE A 42 -32.88 -19.23 0.35
CA PHE A 42 -32.06 -18.07 0.73
C PHE A 42 -32.90 -16.90 1.24
N GLU A 43 -34.11 -16.71 0.73
CA GLU A 43 -35.05 -15.71 1.23
C GLU A 43 -35.43 -15.99 2.68
N LYS A 44 -35.72 -17.26 3.01
CA LYS A 44 -36.04 -17.67 4.39
C LYS A 44 -34.84 -17.49 5.33
N GLU A 45 -33.66 -17.96 4.94
CA GLU A 45 -32.44 -17.83 5.77
C GLU A 45 -32.03 -16.36 5.96
N ALA A 46 -32.17 -15.52 4.92
CA ALA A 46 -31.88 -14.09 5.00
C ALA A 46 -32.87 -13.34 5.91
N GLN A 47 -34.14 -13.74 5.88
CA GLN A 47 -35.17 -13.17 6.74
C GLN A 47 -34.96 -13.55 8.23
N GLU A 48 -34.56 -14.78 8.51
CA GLU A 48 -34.18 -15.23 9.86
C GLU A 48 -32.99 -14.46 10.44
N MET A 49 -32.07 -13.98 9.59
CA MET A 49 -30.92 -13.14 9.98
C MET A 49 -31.21 -11.63 9.97
N GLY A 50 -32.47 -11.21 9.77
CA GLY A 50 -32.84 -9.79 9.72
C GLY A 50 -32.36 -9.04 8.46
N LYS A 51 -31.98 -9.78 7.41
CA LYS A 51 -31.41 -9.27 6.15
C LYS A 51 -32.23 -9.69 4.93
N GLY A 52 -33.57 -9.65 5.02
CA GLY A 52 -34.47 -10.13 3.96
C GLY A 52 -34.24 -9.49 2.57
N SER A 53 -33.67 -8.28 2.51
CA SER A 53 -33.30 -7.59 1.25
C SER A 53 -32.10 -8.21 0.51
N PHE A 54 -31.37 -9.15 1.11
CA PHE A 54 -30.14 -9.74 0.57
C PHE A 54 -30.35 -11.08 -0.18
N LYS A 55 -31.59 -11.52 -0.39
CA LYS A 55 -31.89 -12.85 -0.98
C LYS A 55 -31.17 -13.12 -2.32
N TYR A 56 -31.02 -12.10 -3.17
CA TYR A 56 -30.29 -12.22 -4.43
C TYR A 56 -28.78 -12.09 -4.27
N ALA A 57 -28.29 -11.34 -3.29
CA ALA A 57 -26.85 -11.20 -3.02
C ALA A 57 -26.23 -12.51 -2.49
N TRP A 58 -26.98 -13.28 -1.70
CA TRP A 58 -26.52 -14.55 -1.10
C TRP A 58 -26.28 -15.69 -2.09
N VAL A 59 -26.74 -15.51 -3.34
CA VAL A 59 -26.36 -16.35 -4.48
C VAL A 59 -24.84 -16.30 -4.71
N LEU A 60 -24.25 -15.13 -4.54
CA LEU A 60 -22.85 -14.85 -4.82
C LEU A 60 -22.01 -14.92 -3.54
N ASP A 61 -22.55 -14.38 -2.44
CA ASP A 61 -21.91 -14.35 -1.12
C ASP A 61 -21.99 -15.72 -0.42
N LYS A 62 -21.02 -16.59 -0.72
CA LYS A 62 -20.93 -17.95 -0.15
C LYS A 62 -20.23 -17.99 1.21
N LEU A 63 -19.36 -17.01 1.52
CA LEU A 63 -18.62 -17.03 2.78
C LEU A 63 -19.49 -16.58 3.94
N LYS A 64 -19.36 -17.24 5.10
CA LYS A 64 -20.07 -16.85 6.32
C LYS A 64 -19.79 -15.40 6.72
N ALA A 65 -18.55 -14.94 6.53
CA ALA A 65 -18.15 -13.57 6.81
C ALA A 65 -18.79 -12.53 5.86
N GLU A 66 -19.06 -12.90 4.60
CA GLU A 66 -19.77 -12.04 3.63
C GLU A 66 -21.22 -11.87 4.06
N ARG A 67 -21.89 -12.97 4.42
CA ARG A 67 -23.29 -12.96 4.88
C ARG A 67 -23.46 -12.18 6.19
N GLU A 68 -22.55 -12.35 7.14
CA GLU A 68 -22.56 -11.62 8.41
C GLU A 68 -22.34 -10.11 8.22
N ARG A 69 -21.41 -9.71 7.35
CA ARG A 69 -21.08 -8.29 7.13
C ARG A 69 -21.95 -7.59 6.07
N GLY A 70 -22.61 -8.35 5.19
CA GLY A 70 -23.41 -7.81 4.08
C GLY A 70 -22.57 -7.20 2.96
N ILE A 71 -21.30 -7.60 2.82
CA ILE A 71 -20.38 -7.12 1.78
C ILE A 71 -19.68 -8.31 1.11
N THR A 72 -19.46 -8.21 -0.19
CA THR A 72 -18.66 -9.16 -0.97
C THR A 72 -17.18 -9.02 -0.61
N ILE A 73 -16.51 -10.14 -0.31
CA ILE A 73 -15.11 -10.19 0.14
C ILE A 73 -14.26 -10.88 -0.93
N ASP A 74 -14.73 -12.00 -1.46
CA ASP A 74 -14.03 -12.77 -2.49
C ASP A 74 -14.78 -12.73 -3.82
N ILE A 75 -14.11 -13.15 -4.90
CA ILE A 75 -14.68 -13.14 -6.24
C ILE A 75 -15.60 -14.34 -6.42
N ALA A 76 -16.84 -14.11 -6.85
CA ALA A 76 -17.74 -15.17 -7.26
C ALA A 76 -17.78 -15.28 -8.79
N LEU A 77 -17.58 -16.50 -9.31
CA LEU A 77 -17.69 -16.81 -10.74
C LEU A 77 -19.00 -17.56 -11.00
N TRP A 78 -19.80 -17.04 -11.92
CA TRP A 78 -21.05 -17.67 -12.35
C TRP A 78 -21.20 -17.63 -13.86
N LYS A 79 -21.87 -18.64 -14.41
CA LYS A 79 -22.08 -18.78 -15.85
C LYS A 79 -23.57 -18.74 -16.16
N PHE A 80 -23.94 -18.02 -17.21
CA PHE A 80 -25.27 -18.07 -17.81
C PHE A 80 -25.16 -17.82 -19.32
N GLU A 81 -26.23 -18.12 -20.03
CA GLU A 81 -26.30 -17.95 -21.47
C GLU A 81 -27.19 -16.79 -21.85
N THR A 82 -26.78 -16.03 -22.86
CA THR A 82 -27.65 -15.08 -23.57
C THR A 82 -28.01 -15.62 -24.95
N ALA A 83 -28.73 -14.82 -25.75
CA ALA A 83 -29.04 -15.19 -27.13
C ALA A 83 -27.76 -15.33 -27.98
N LYS A 84 -26.72 -14.55 -27.68
CA LYS A 84 -25.48 -14.48 -28.49
C LYS A 84 -24.24 -15.06 -27.82
N TYR A 85 -24.16 -15.06 -26.49
CA TYR A 85 -22.91 -15.32 -25.77
C TYR A 85 -23.06 -16.35 -24.64
N TYR A 86 -21.97 -17.07 -24.38
CA TYR A 86 -21.74 -17.72 -23.09
C TYR A 86 -21.08 -16.69 -22.17
N VAL A 87 -21.78 -16.27 -21.11
CA VAL A 87 -21.30 -15.22 -20.23
C VAL A 87 -20.80 -15.83 -18.93
N THR A 88 -19.53 -15.58 -18.60
CA THR A 88 -19.02 -15.75 -17.24
C THR A 88 -19.05 -14.39 -16.55
N ILE A 89 -19.88 -14.28 -15.52
CA ILE A 89 -19.94 -13.10 -14.65
C ILE A 89 -18.95 -13.29 -13.48
N ILE A 90 -18.23 -12.21 -13.21
CA ILE A 90 -17.25 -12.07 -12.15
C ILE A 90 -17.78 -10.99 -11.20
N ASP A 91 -18.34 -11.40 -10.06
CA ASP A 91 -18.76 -10.43 -9.04
C ASP A 91 -17.54 -9.95 -8.26
N ALA A 92 -17.23 -8.65 -8.36
CA ALA A 92 -16.05 -8.06 -7.74
C ALA A 92 -16.42 -7.34 -6.44
N PRO A 93 -15.58 -7.48 -5.39
CA PRO A 93 -15.84 -6.78 -4.14
C PRO A 93 -15.71 -5.29 -4.34
N GLY A 94 -16.64 -4.54 -3.74
CA GLY A 94 -16.59 -3.09 -3.77
C GLY A 94 -16.20 -2.49 -2.44
N HIS A 95 -15.38 -3.14 -1.61
CA HIS A 95 -14.83 -2.54 -0.40
C HIS A 95 -13.34 -2.26 -0.59
N ARG A 96 -12.83 -1.16 -0.01
CA ARG A 96 -11.46 -0.68 -0.24
C ARG A 96 -10.40 -1.71 0.14
N ASP A 97 -10.63 -2.42 1.24
CA ASP A 97 -9.73 -3.46 1.76
C ASP A 97 -9.58 -4.69 0.82
N PHE A 98 -10.48 -4.85 -0.15
CA PHE A 98 -10.53 -6.02 -1.04
C PHE A 98 -10.27 -5.66 -2.52
N ILE A 99 -9.75 -4.46 -2.81
CA ILE A 99 -9.39 -4.04 -4.18
C ILE A 99 -8.42 -5.03 -4.85
N LYS A 100 -7.53 -5.67 -4.09
CA LYS A 100 -6.63 -6.71 -4.63
C LYS A 100 -7.39 -7.85 -5.33
N ASN A 101 -8.55 -8.23 -4.80
CA ASN A 101 -9.39 -9.28 -5.35
C ASN A 101 -10.13 -8.74 -6.59
N MET A 102 -10.60 -7.49 -6.56
CA MET A 102 -11.18 -6.82 -7.72
C MET A 102 -10.19 -6.73 -8.90
N ILE A 103 -8.91 -6.44 -8.65
CA ILE A 103 -7.86 -6.43 -9.70
C ILE A 103 -7.73 -7.79 -10.37
N THR A 104 -7.67 -8.87 -9.58
CA THR A 104 -7.55 -10.24 -10.12
C THR A 104 -8.77 -10.69 -10.92
N GLY A 105 -9.98 -10.19 -10.59
CA GLY A 105 -11.19 -10.47 -11.36
C GLY A 105 -11.30 -9.63 -12.62
N THR A 106 -10.93 -8.36 -12.52
CA THR A 106 -11.01 -7.38 -13.62
C THR A 106 -9.99 -7.68 -14.72
N SER A 107 -8.81 -8.22 -14.37
CA SER A 107 -7.80 -8.61 -15.37
C SER A 107 -8.23 -9.76 -16.27
N GLN A 108 -9.27 -10.51 -15.91
CA GLN A 108 -9.82 -11.61 -16.71
C GLN A 108 -11.03 -11.19 -17.56
N ALA A 109 -11.50 -9.96 -17.40
CA ALA A 109 -12.76 -9.49 -17.97
C ALA A 109 -12.57 -8.86 -19.36
N ASP A 110 -13.50 -9.16 -20.26
CA ASP A 110 -13.55 -8.56 -21.61
C ASP A 110 -14.42 -7.29 -21.62
N CYS A 111 -15.35 -7.18 -20.67
CA CYS A 111 -16.22 -6.03 -20.44
C CYS A 111 -16.46 -5.80 -18.93
N ALA A 112 -16.66 -4.55 -18.53
CA ALA A 112 -17.05 -4.18 -17.17
C ALA A 112 -18.47 -3.60 -17.14
N VAL A 113 -19.25 -4.03 -16.14
CA VAL A 113 -20.53 -3.42 -15.78
C VAL A 113 -20.31 -2.58 -14.52
N LEU A 114 -20.36 -1.26 -14.67
CA LEU A 114 -20.27 -0.31 -13.58
C LEU A 114 -21.66 -0.02 -13.00
N VAL A 115 -21.91 -0.58 -11.82
CA VAL A 115 -23.15 -0.38 -11.06
C VAL A 115 -23.02 0.89 -10.22
N VAL A 116 -23.91 1.85 -10.47
CA VAL A 116 -23.94 3.16 -9.81
C VAL A 116 -25.28 3.32 -9.12
N ALA A 117 -25.31 3.52 -7.80
CA ALA A 117 -26.56 3.83 -7.11
C ALA A 117 -27.04 5.25 -7.45
N CYS A 118 -28.33 5.40 -7.75
CA CYS A 118 -28.98 6.68 -8.06
C CYS A 118 -29.70 7.31 -6.87
N GLY A 119 -29.80 6.60 -5.74
CA GLY A 119 -30.37 7.12 -4.50
C GLY A 119 -29.68 8.41 -4.04
N THR A 120 -30.44 9.31 -3.42
CA THR A 120 -29.92 10.56 -2.86
C THR A 120 -28.90 10.26 -1.75
N GLY A 121 -27.69 10.82 -1.86
CA GLY A 121 -26.59 10.58 -0.93
C GLY A 121 -25.72 9.37 -1.29
N GLU A 122 -26.29 8.32 -1.88
CA GLU A 122 -25.53 7.13 -2.31
C GLU A 122 -24.70 7.39 -3.57
N PHE A 123 -25.29 8.07 -4.55
CA PHE A 123 -24.58 8.47 -5.77
C PHE A 123 -23.40 9.38 -5.42
N GLU A 124 -23.66 10.42 -4.62
CA GLU A 124 -22.69 11.40 -4.18
C GLU A 124 -21.58 10.72 -3.40
N ALA A 125 -21.89 9.75 -2.53
CA ALA A 125 -20.89 8.96 -1.82
C ALA A 125 -20.02 8.13 -2.79
N GLY A 126 -20.63 7.47 -3.77
CA GLY A 126 -19.96 6.61 -4.74
C GLY A 126 -19.08 7.36 -5.75
N ILE A 127 -19.52 8.55 -6.20
CA ILE A 127 -18.75 9.45 -7.07
C ILE A 127 -17.87 10.41 -6.28
N SER A 128 -18.02 10.50 -4.94
CA SER A 128 -17.15 11.30 -4.11
C SER A 128 -15.70 10.85 -4.25
N LYS A 129 -14.77 11.69 -3.81
CA LYS A 129 -13.34 11.36 -3.82
C LYS A 129 -12.95 10.16 -2.93
N ASN A 130 -13.85 9.67 -2.04
CA ASN A 130 -13.66 8.43 -1.27
C ASN A 130 -14.48 7.25 -1.86
N GLY A 131 -15.29 7.54 -2.88
CA GLY A 131 -16.16 6.58 -3.51
C GLY A 131 -15.41 5.72 -4.50
N GLN A 132 -15.73 4.43 -4.53
CA GLN A 132 -14.99 3.47 -5.37
C GLN A 132 -15.51 3.40 -6.79
N THR A 133 -16.63 4.07 -7.13
CA THR A 133 -17.10 4.14 -8.52
C THR A 133 -16.01 4.71 -9.41
N ARG A 134 -15.26 5.70 -8.89
CA ARG A 134 -14.13 6.30 -9.60
C ARG A 134 -12.92 5.38 -9.71
N GLU A 135 -12.54 4.79 -8.59
CA GLU A 135 -11.38 3.91 -8.49
C GLU A 135 -11.57 2.65 -9.35
N HIS A 136 -12.74 2.02 -9.29
CA HIS A 136 -13.03 0.82 -10.07
C HIS A 136 -13.06 1.08 -11.58
N ALA A 137 -13.66 2.19 -12.03
CA ALA A 137 -13.69 2.53 -13.45
C ALA A 137 -12.27 2.81 -13.99
N LEU A 138 -11.44 3.48 -13.19
CA LEU A 138 -10.02 3.70 -13.52
C LEU A 138 -9.24 2.39 -13.56
N LEU A 139 -9.40 1.52 -12.56
CA LEU A 139 -8.73 0.22 -12.53
C LEU A 139 -9.15 -0.66 -13.70
N ALA A 140 -10.44 -0.68 -14.07
CA ALA A 140 -10.92 -1.41 -15.25
C ALA A 140 -10.25 -0.92 -16.55
N GLN A 141 -10.15 0.40 -16.74
CA GLN A 141 -9.48 0.98 -17.91
C GLN A 141 -7.99 0.61 -17.93
N THR A 142 -7.30 0.74 -16.79
CA THR A 142 -5.86 0.46 -16.66
C THR A 142 -5.55 -1.03 -16.88
N LEU A 143 -6.45 -1.92 -16.45
CA LEU A 143 -6.34 -3.37 -16.66
C LEU A 143 -6.72 -3.81 -18.09
N GLY A 144 -7.04 -2.87 -18.97
CA GLY A 144 -7.27 -3.13 -20.39
C GLY A 144 -8.71 -3.43 -20.79
N VAL A 145 -9.68 -3.27 -19.87
CA VAL A 145 -11.10 -3.44 -20.17
C VAL A 145 -11.60 -2.23 -20.95
N LYS A 146 -11.71 -2.37 -22.28
CA LYS A 146 -12.09 -1.25 -23.17
C LYS A 146 -13.60 -1.02 -23.30
N GLN A 147 -14.41 -2.01 -22.91
CA GLN A 147 -15.87 -1.97 -23.03
C GLN A 147 -16.50 -1.81 -21.66
N LEU A 148 -17.31 -0.77 -21.50
CA LEU A 148 -17.97 -0.41 -20.25
C LEU A 148 -19.48 -0.26 -20.47
N ILE A 149 -20.26 -0.80 -19.55
CA ILE A 149 -21.71 -0.58 -19.43
C ILE A 149 -21.96 0.08 -18.08
N VAL A 150 -22.78 1.12 -18.03
CA VAL A 150 -23.15 1.80 -16.78
C VAL A 150 -24.59 1.45 -16.43
N ALA A 151 -24.75 0.74 -15.31
CA ALA A 151 -26.04 0.39 -14.75
C ALA A 151 -26.40 1.36 -13.62
N CYS A 152 -27.28 2.30 -13.90
CA CYS A 152 -27.83 3.28 -12.96
C CYS A 152 -28.88 2.59 -12.07
N ASN A 153 -28.44 2.06 -10.94
CA ASN A 153 -29.19 1.18 -10.05
C ASN A 153 -29.95 1.92 -8.94
N LYS A 154 -30.91 1.23 -8.32
CA LYS A 154 -31.80 1.77 -7.29
C LYS A 154 -32.65 2.95 -7.76
N MET A 155 -33.13 2.90 -9.01
CA MET A 155 -34.07 3.90 -9.52
C MET A 155 -35.39 3.95 -8.73
N ASP A 156 -35.75 2.86 -8.05
CA ASP A 156 -36.90 2.80 -7.16
C ASP A 156 -36.75 3.64 -5.89
N THR A 157 -35.51 3.95 -5.48
CA THR A 157 -35.21 4.73 -4.28
C THR A 157 -34.85 6.19 -4.58
N THR A 158 -35.03 6.65 -5.82
CA THR A 158 -34.86 8.08 -6.13
C THR A 158 -36.00 8.89 -5.51
N GLU A 159 -35.80 10.19 -5.37
CA GLU A 159 -36.82 11.11 -4.86
C GLU A 159 -37.18 12.13 -5.95
N PRO A 160 -38.35 12.04 -6.61
CA PRO A 160 -39.35 10.96 -6.52
C PRO A 160 -38.88 9.62 -7.14
N PRO A 161 -39.51 8.47 -6.83
CA PRO A 161 -39.13 7.17 -7.40
C PRO A 161 -39.17 7.18 -8.92
N PHE A 162 -38.19 6.55 -9.56
CA PHE A 162 -38.02 6.46 -11.02
C PHE A 162 -37.88 7.83 -11.71
N SER A 163 -37.18 8.78 -11.07
CA SER A 163 -37.00 10.16 -11.57
C SER A 163 -36.07 10.24 -12.80
N GLU A 164 -36.59 10.78 -13.91
CA GLU A 164 -35.82 11.09 -15.13
C GLU A 164 -34.71 12.12 -14.85
N ALA A 165 -35.03 13.17 -14.10
CA ALA A 165 -34.09 14.25 -13.79
C ALA A 165 -32.85 13.72 -13.05
N ARG A 166 -33.05 12.81 -12.10
CA ARG A 166 -31.95 12.18 -11.35
C ARG A 166 -31.10 11.27 -12.24
N PHE A 167 -31.73 10.53 -13.15
CA PHE A 167 -30.99 9.70 -14.10
C PHE A 167 -30.11 10.54 -15.03
N GLU A 168 -30.63 11.63 -15.60
CA GLU A 168 -29.85 12.51 -16.48
C GLU A 168 -28.72 13.22 -15.73
N GLU A 169 -28.92 13.62 -14.46
CA GLU A 169 -27.86 14.13 -13.59
C GLU A 169 -26.71 13.12 -13.45
N VAL A 170 -27.03 11.88 -13.01
CA VAL A 170 -26.06 10.80 -12.81
C VAL A 170 -25.33 10.47 -14.11
N LYS A 171 -26.08 10.36 -15.21
CA LYS A 171 -25.54 10.07 -16.55
C LYS A 171 -24.55 11.13 -17.00
N ASN A 172 -24.87 12.42 -16.81
CA ASN A 172 -23.99 13.52 -17.20
C ASN A 172 -22.69 13.55 -16.38
N GLU A 173 -22.78 13.37 -15.06
CA GLU A 173 -21.61 13.38 -14.20
C GLU A 173 -20.70 12.16 -14.43
N VAL A 174 -21.28 10.96 -14.54
CA VAL A 174 -20.53 9.74 -14.85
C VAL A 174 -19.93 9.82 -16.26
N SER A 175 -20.64 10.37 -17.25
CA SER A 175 -20.12 10.58 -18.60
C SER A 175 -18.90 11.49 -18.61
N SER A 176 -18.96 12.62 -17.89
CA SER A 176 -17.82 13.54 -17.74
C SER A 176 -16.63 12.84 -17.09
N PHE A 177 -16.88 11.98 -16.10
CA PHE A 177 -15.85 11.26 -15.38
C PHE A 177 -15.18 10.16 -16.21
N ILE A 178 -15.95 9.28 -16.85
CA ILE A 178 -15.38 8.19 -17.68
C ILE A 178 -14.62 8.75 -18.89
N LYS A 179 -15.02 9.91 -19.41
CA LYS A 179 -14.28 10.63 -20.45
C LYS A 179 -12.88 11.05 -19.99
N LYS A 180 -12.73 11.49 -18.74
CA LYS A 180 -11.43 11.87 -18.15
C LYS A 180 -10.50 10.67 -17.93
N ILE A 181 -11.07 9.50 -17.64
CA ILE A 181 -10.30 8.26 -17.46
C ILE A 181 -9.81 7.68 -18.79
N GLY A 182 -10.50 7.97 -19.90
CA GLY A 182 -10.13 7.52 -21.23
C GLY A 182 -11.16 6.63 -21.94
N TYR A 183 -12.36 6.44 -21.36
CA TYR A 183 -13.49 5.85 -22.09
C TYR A 183 -14.15 6.91 -22.97
N ASN A 184 -14.76 6.48 -24.09
CA ASN A 184 -15.62 7.35 -24.89
C ASN A 184 -17.09 7.22 -24.42
N PRO A 185 -17.71 8.25 -23.84
CA PRO A 185 -19.10 8.16 -23.39
C PRO A 185 -20.10 7.76 -24.48
N ALA A 186 -19.82 8.10 -25.75
CA ALA A 186 -20.68 7.71 -26.87
C ALA A 186 -20.71 6.19 -27.12
N THR A 187 -19.69 5.46 -26.64
CA THR A 187 -19.59 4.00 -26.77
C THR A 187 -20.17 3.23 -25.57
N VAL A 188 -20.64 3.94 -24.54
CA VAL A 188 -21.05 3.38 -23.25
C VAL A 188 -22.57 3.43 -23.12
N ALA A 189 -23.19 2.28 -22.86
CA ALA A 189 -24.62 2.19 -22.62
C ALA A 189 -24.93 2.59 -21.16
N PHE A 190 -25.83 3.55 -20.98
CA PHE A 190 -26.37 3.96 -19.68
C PHE A 190 -27.78 3.39 -19.53
N VAL A 191 -27.97 2.50 -18.56
CA VAL A 191 -29.24 1.79 -18.36
C VAL A 191 -29.79 2.09 -16.94
N PRO A 192 -30.96 2.72 -16.80
CA PRO A 192 -31.63 2.87 -15.51
C PRO A 192 -32.27 1.55 -15.12
N ILE A 193 -31.91 1.01 -13.95
CA ILE A 193 -32.37 -0.28 -13.45
C ILE A 193 -32.80 -0.22 -11.98
N SER A 194 -33.61 -1.20 -11.58
CA SER A 194 -33.76 -1.58 -10.17
C SER A 194 -33.35 -3.04 -10.01
N GLY A 195 -32.15 -3.30 -9.48
CA GLY A 195 -31.66 -4.67 -9.27
C GLY A 195 -32.50 -5.48 -8.29
N PHE A 196 -33.21 -4.83 -7.36
CA PHE A 196 -34.09 -5.53 -6.42
C PHE A 196 -35.44 -5.92 -7.04
N ASN A 197 -36.09 -4.98 -7.74
CA ASN A 197 -37.40 -5.21 -8.35
C ASN A 197 -37.32 -5.86 -9.75
N GLY A 198 -36.15 -5.81 -10.38
CA GLY A 198 -35.91 -6.38 -11.71
C GLY A 198 -36.33 -5.48 -12.87
N ASP A 199 -36.58 -4.19 -12.63
CA ASP A 199 -36.97 -3.19 -13.63
C ASP A 199 -35.82 -2.94 -14.63
N ASN A 200 -36.10 -2.94 -15.95
CA ASN A 200 -35.15 -2.74 -17.05
C ASN A 200 -33.95 -3.72 -17.09
N MET A 201 -34.04 -4.85 -16.39
CA MET A 201 -32.97 -5.87 -16.35
C MET A 201 -33.02 -6.80 -17.57
N LEU A 202 -34.13 -7.53 -17.73
CA LEU A 202 -34.41 -8.38 -18.91
C LEU A 202 -35.54 -7.82 -19.76
N GLU A 203 -36.54 -7.24 -19.10
CA GLU A 203 -37.75 -6.69 -19.72
C GLU A 203 -37.83 -5.19 -19.42
N PRO A 204 -38.32 -4.37 -20.36
CA PRO A 204 -38.58 -2.96 -20.11
C PRO A 204 -39.62 -2.78 -19.00
N SER A 205 -39.43 -1.78 -18.13
CA SER A 205 -40.37 -1.45 -17.06
C SER A 205 -41.34 -0.36 -17.48
N ASP A 206 -42.62 -0.56 -17.19
CA ASP A 206 -43.68 0.45 -17.39
C ASP A 206 -43.53 1.66 -16.44
N LYS A 207 -42.71 1.55 -15.39
CA LYS A 207 -42.48 2.62 -14.39
C LYS A 207 -41.55 3.71 -14.88
N MET A 208 -40.82 3.49 -15.99
CA MET A 208 -39.90 4.45 -16.59
C MET A 208 -40.27 4.73 -18.06
N PRO A 209 -41.48 5.25 -18.36
CA PRO A 209 -41.95 5.47 -19.73
C PRO A 209 -41.13 6.53 -20.48
N TRP A 210 -40.43 7.40 -19.73
CA TRP A 210 -39.52 8.41 -20.25
C TRP A 210 -38.23 7.81 -20.84
N PHE A 211 -37.81 6.62 -20.39
CA PHE A 211 -36.60 5.97 -20.90
C PHE A 211 -36.87 5.28 -22.24
N LYS A 212 -36.51 5.96 -23.33
CA LYS A 212 -36.72 5.47 -24.71
C LYS A 212 -35.75 4.36 -25.13
N GLY A 213 -34.70 4.14 -24.34
CA GLY A 213 -33.62 3.20 -24.60
C GLY A 213 -32.25 3.88 -24.60
N TRP A 214 -31.21 3.07 -24.53
CA TRP A 214 -29.83 3.47 -24.71
C TRP A 214 -29.42 3.28 -26.17
N ALA A 215 -28.47 4.09 -26.64
CA ALA A 215 -27.84 3.97 -27.94
C ALA A 215 -26.35 4.22 -27.80
N ILE A 216 -25.54 3.42 -28.49
CA ILE A 216 -24.08 3.55 -28.53
C ILE A 216 -23.60 3.73 -29.97
N GLU A 217 -22.63 4.62 -30.14
CA GLU A 217 -21.96 4.90 -31.40
C GLU A 217 -20.52 4.38 -31.35
N ARG A 218 -20.18 3.49 -32.28
CA ARG A 218 -18.83 2.92 -32.38
C ARG A 218 -18.48 2.61 -33.83
N LYS A 219 -17.19 2.62 -34.13
CA LYS A 219 -16.66 2.37 -35.49
C LYS A 219 -17.10 1.01 -36.05
N ASP A 220 -17.28 0.02 -35.18
CA ASP A 220 -17.61 -1.37 -35.53
C ASP A 220 -19.12 -1.70 -35.41
N GLY A 221 -19.98 -0.68 -35.57
CA GLY A 221 -21.43 -0.82 -35.70
C GLY A 221 -22.22 -0.35 -34.47
N ASN A 222 -23.15 0.59 -34.68
CA ASN A 222 -24.00 1.14 -33.63
C ASN A 222 -24.97 0.09 -33.07
N ALA A 223 -25.34 0.24 -31.80
CA ALA A 223 -26.33 -0.62 -31.15
C ALA A 223 -27.26 0.21 -30.28
N SER A 224 -28.50 -0.24 -30.14
CA SER A 224 -29.48 0.36 -29.23
C SER A 224 -30.33 -0.73 -28.58
N GLY A 225 -30.90 -0.41 -27.42
CA GLY A 225 -31.74 -1.31 -26.65
C GLY A 225 -32.40 -0.58 -25.48
N LYS A 226 -33.19 -1.29 -24.69
CA LYS A 226 -33.93 -0.79 -23.54
C LYS A 226 -33.52 -1.47 -22.24
N THR A 227 -32.92 -2.66 -22.28
CA THR A 227 -32.62 -3.44 -21.06
C THR A 227 -31.13 -3.64 -20.85
N LEU A 228 -30.75 -4.03 -19.63
CA LEU A 228 -29.37 -4.37 -19.27
C LEU A 228 -28.91 -5.62 -20.04
N LEU A 229 -29.77 -6.63 -20.20
CA LEU A 229 -29.45 -7.84 -20.96
C LEU A 229 -29.13 -7.51 -22.43
N GLU A 230 -29.92 -6.63 -23.06
CA GLU A 230 -29.65 -6.18 -24.43
C GLU A 230 -28.32 -5.42 -24.53
N ALA A 231 -27.93 -4.68 -23.48
CA ALA A 231 -26.64 -4.00 -23.43
C ALA A 231 -25.48 -5.00 -23.35
N LEU A 232 -25.65 -6.11 -22.60
CA LEU A 232 -24.69 -7.21 -22.56
C LEU A 232 -24.60 -7.91 -23.93
N ASP A 233 -25.72 -8.12 -24.62
CA ASP A 233 -25.76 -8.72 -25.97
C ASP A 233 -25.22 -7.80 -27.08
N ALA A 234 -25.05 -6.52 -26.78
CA ALA A 234 -24.44 -5.54 -27.68
C ALA A 234 -22.92 -5.44 -27.52
N ILE A 235 -22.30 -6.11 -26.54
CA ILE A 235 -20.84 -6.18 -26.37
C ILE A 235 -20.22 -6.76 -27.64
N LEU A 236 -19.10 -6.16 -28.10
CA LEU A 236 -18.31 -6.73 -29.19
C LEU A 236 -17.38 -7.81 -28.62
N PRO A 237 -17.20 -8.94 -29.31
CA PRO A 237 -16.15 -9.88 -28.94
C PRO A 237 -14.80 -9.14 -28.91
N PRO A 238 -13.96 -9.35 -27.88
CA PRO A 238 -12.64 -8.75 -27.84
C PRO A 238 -11.84 -9.17 -29.08
N SER A 239 -11.04 -8.26 -29.65
CA SER A 239 -10.14 -8.62 -30.74
C SER A 239 -9.14 -9.64 -30.18
N ARG A 240 -9.20 -10.90 -30.63
CA ARG A 240 -8.25 -11.95 -30.26
C ARG A 240 -7.01 -11.78 -31.15
N PRO A 241 -5.90 -11.23 -30.65
CA PRO A 241 -4.75 -10.92 -31.49
C PRO A 241 -3.96 -12.20 -31.79
N THR A 242 -4.44 -12.96 -32.76
CA THR A 242 -3.85 -14.23 -33.22
C THR A 242 -2.57 -13.99 -34.04
N ASP A 243 -2.48 -12.80 -34.64
CA ASP A 243 -1.41 -12.24 -35.44
C ASP A 243 -0.24 -11.69 -34.63
N LYS A 244 -0.37 -11.60 -33.29
CA LYS A 244 0.72 -11.22 -32.38
C LYS A 244 1.50 -12.44 -31.89
N PRO A 245 2.75 -12.28 -31.43
CA PRO A 245 3.53 -13.36 -30.81
C PRO A 245 2.80 -14.04 -29.65
N LEU A 246 3.04 -15.34 -29.45
CA LEU A 246 2.41 -16.11 -28.39
C LEU A 246 2.78 -15.55 -27.00
N ARG A 247 1.78 -15.27 -26.17
CA ARG A 247 1.93 -15.00 -24.73
C ARG A 247 0.86 -15.78 -23.97
N LEU A 248 1.29 -16.73 -23.16
CA LEU A 248 0.42 -17.57 -22.34
C LEU A 248 1.02 -17.65 -20.93
N PRO A 249 0.56 -16.78 -19.99
CA PRO A 249 0.94 -16.83 -18.59
C PRO A 249 0.44 -18.11 -17.92
N LEU A 250 1.34 -18.79 -17.20
CA LEU A 250 1.01 -20.02 -16.50
C LEU A 250 0.25 -19.74 -15.21
N GLN A 251 -0.95 -20.27 -15.11
CA GLN A 251 -1.75 -20.28 -13.89
C GLN A 251 -1.25 -21.34 -12.91
N ASP A 252 -0.89 -22.53 -13.41
CA ASP A 252 -0.34 -23.62 -12.61
C ASP A 252 0.40 -24.64 -13.49
N VAL A 253 1.10 -25.59 -12.88
CA VAL A 253 1.81 -26.68 -13.58
C VAL A 253 1.58 -28.00 -12.87
N TYR A 254 1.00 -28.97 -13.57
CA TYR A 254 0.70 -30.29 -13.02
C TYR A 254 1.64 -31.38 -13.54
N LYS A 255 1.86 -32.40 -12.71
CA LYS A 255 2.45 -33.68 -13.15
C LYS A 255 1.36 -34.72 -13.25
N ILE A 256 1.02 -35.15 -14.46
CA ILE A 256 -0.01 -36.16 -14.69
C ILE A 256 0.66 -37.49 -15.05
N GLY A 257 0.34 -38.55 -14.31
CA GLY A 257 0.88 -39.88 -14.58
C GLY A 257 0.52 -40.36 -15.98
N GLY A 258 1.50 -40.83 -16.75
CA GLY A 258 1.32 -41.29 -18.14
C GLY A 258 1.40 -40.19 -19.20
N ILE A 259 1.09 -38.94 -18.85
CA ILE A 259 1.08 -37.80 -19.79
C ILE A 259 2.36 -36.96 -19.65
N GLY A 260 2.80 -36.69 -18.42
CA GLY A 260 4.00 -35.89 -18.13
C GLY A 260 3.68 -34.55 -17.46
N THR A 261 4.45 -33.52 -17.80
CA THR A 261 4.28 -32.16 -17.26
C THR A 261 3.25 -31.41 -18.11
N VAL A 262 2.22 -30.87 -17.47
CA VAL A 262 1.11 -30.16 -18.11
C VAL A 262 0.96 -28.77 -17.47
N PRO A 263 1.49 -27.72 -18.10
CA PRO A 263 1.20 -26.35 -17.72
C PRO A 263 -0.23 -25.99 -18.11
N VAL A 264 -0.87 -25.16 -17.29
CA VAL A 264 -2.21 -24.62 -17.57
C VAL A 264 -2.17 -23.10 -17.55
N GLY A 265 -2.92 -22.46 -18.45
CA GLY A 265 -3.02 -21.01 -18.50
C GLY A 265 -3.97 -20.50 -19.58
N ARG A 266 -4.16 -19.19 -19.61
CA ARG A 266 -4.96 -18.50 -20.62
C ARG A 266 -4.06 -17.99 -21.72
N VAL A 267 -4.44 -18.23 -22.98
CA VAL A 267 -3.76 -17.62 -24.12
C VAL A 267 -4.15 -16.14 -24.17
N GLU A 268 -3.18 -15.23 -24.06
CA GLU A 268 -3.43 -13.77 -24.11
C GLU A 268 -3.22 -13.21 -25.52
N THR A 269 -2.19 -13.69 -26.22
CA THR A 269 -1.89 -13.32 -27.62
C THR A 269 -1.30 -14.51 -28.36
N GLY A 270 -1.42 -14.51 -29.70
CA GLY A 270 -0.90 -15.55 -30.57
C GLY A 270 -1.65 -16.88 -30.50
N ILE A 271 -1.08 -17.93 -31.08
CA ILE A 271 -1.69 -19.26 -31.17
C ILE A 271 -0.70 -20.28 -30.61
N ILE A 272 -1.20 -21.28 -29.88
CA ILE A 272 -0.43 -22.46 -29.46
C ILE A 272 -0.99 -23.71 -30.12
N LYS A 273 -0.11 -24.53 -30.70
CA LYS A 273 -0.47 -25.77 -31.41
C LYS A 273 0.43 -26.93 -30.95
N PRO A 274 -0.07 -28.17 -31.01
CA PRO A 274 0.79 -29.35 -30.97
C PRO A 274 1.94 -29.23 -31.99
N GLY A 275 3.15 -29.61 -31.59
CA GLY A 275 4.37 -29.52 -32.38
C GLY A 275 5.09 -28.17 -32.33
N MET A 276 4.51 -27.13 -31.74
CA MET A 276 5.21 -25.85 -31.55
C MET A 276 6.32 -25.97 -30.51
N VAL A 277 7.44 -25.28 -30.78
CA VAL A 277 8.52 -25.12 -29.79
C VAL A 277 8.26 -23.83 -29.02
N VAL A 278 8.05 -23.96 -27.72
CA VAL A 278 7.72 -22.86 -26.82
C VAL A 278 8.83 -22.63 -25.80
N THR A 279 9.09 -21.37 -25.47
CA THR A 279 10.03 -20.92 -24.44
C THR A 279 9.27 -20.38 -23.22
N PHE A 280 9.71 -20.80 -22.03
CA PHE A 280 9.20 -20.32 -20.74
C PHE A 280 10.13 -19.27 -20.14
N ALA A 281 9.62 -18.05 -19.92
CA ALA A 281 10.32 -16.99 -19.21
C ALA A 281 9.87 -16.93 -17.73
N PRO A 282 10.73 -16.53 -16.77
CA PRO A 282 12.11 -16.04 -16.96
C PRO A 282 13.17 -17.13 -17.16
N GLN A 283 12.85 -18.41 -16.99
CA GLN A 283 13.84 -19.50 -16.95
C GLN A 283 14.56 -19.76 -18.29
N GLY A 284 14.01 -19.28 -19.41
CA GLY A 284 14.60 -19.42 -20.75
C GLY A 284 14.55 -20.84 -21.30
N ILE A 285 13.73 -21.72 -20.72
CA ILE A 285 13.68 -23.14 -21.09
C ILE A 285 12.77 -23.31 -22.29
N SER A 286 13.27 -23.97 -23.34
CA SER A 286 12.50 -24.23 -24.56
C SER A 286 12.17 -25.71 -24.70
N THR A 287 10.95 -26.03 -25.13
CA THR A 287 10.47 -27.39 -25.33
C THR A 287 9.38 -27.45 -26.39
N GLU A 288 9.09 -28.66 -26.85
CA GLU A 288 8.01 -28.93 -27.80
C GLU A 288 6.69 -29.25 -27.07
N VAL A 289 5.61 -28.63 -27.53
CA VAL A 289 4.23 -28.90 -27.12
C VAL A 289 3.76 -30.19 -27.79
N LYS A 290 3.32 -31.19 -27.02
CA LYS A 290 2.82 -32.47 -27.53
C LYS A 290 1.34 -32.44 -27.85
N SER A 291 0.55 -31.88 -26.95
CA SER A 291 -0.90 -31.79 -27.06
C SER A 291 -1.35 -30.50 -26.39
N VAL A 292 -2.47 -29.96 -26.87
CA VAL A 292 -3.18 -28.85 -26.23
C VAL A 292 -4.58 -29.37 -25.95
N GLU A 293 -5.10 -29.11 -24.76
CA GLU A 293 -6.37 -29.61 -24.27
C GLU A 293 -7.16 -28.52 -23.54
N MET A 294 -8.47 -28.52 -23.71
CA MET A 294 -9.42 -27.68 -23.00
C MET A 294 -10.61 -28.54 -22.59
N HIS A 295 -11.03 -28.47 -21.33
CA HIS A 295 -12.17 -29.26 -20.81
C HIS A 295 -12.11 -30.77 -21.10
N HIS A 296 -10.91 -31.37 -21.07
CA HIS A 296 -10.66 -32.79 -21.37
C HIS A 296 -10.82 -33.19 -22.84
N GLU A 297 -10.88 -32.22 -23.76
CA GLU A 297 -10.87 -32.45 -25.20
C GLU A 297 -9.59 -31.92 -25.82
N SER A 298 -9.03 -32.66 -26.79
CA SER A 298 -7.82 -32.24 -27.49
C SER A 298 -8.13 -31.21 -28.57
N LEU A 299 -7.37 -30.12 -28.55
CA LEU A 299 -7.50 -29.02 -29.50
C LEU A 299 -6.39 -29.06 -30.55
N PRO A 300 -6.72 -28.85 -31.85
CA PRO A 300 -5.71 -28.71 -32.91
C PRO A 300 -4.92 -27.41 -32.80
N GLU A 301 -5.53 -26.37 -32.24
CA GLU A 301 -4.92 -25.09 -31.90
C GLU A 301 -5.70 -24.42 -30.78
N ALA A 302 -5.04 -23.59 -29.98
CA ALA A 302 -5.71 -22.72 -29.01
C ALA A 302 -5.36 -21.26 -29.29
N VAL A 303 -6.39 -20.42 -29.20
CA VAL A 303 -6.36 -19.01 -29.61
C VAL A 303 -6.55 -18.10 -28.38
N PRO A 304 -6.30 -16.78 -28.50
CA PRO A 304 -6.44 -15.87 -27.37
C PRO A 304 -7.84 -15.95 -26.74
N GLY A 305 -7.89 -16.02 -25.42
CA GLY A 305 -9.12 -16.20 -24.64
C GLY A 305 -9.32 -17.62 -24.11
N ASP A 306 -8.70 -18.63 -24.71
CA ASP A 306 -8.90 -20.03 -24.33
C ASP A 306 -8.07 -20.37 -23.07
N ASN A 307 -8.69 -21.09 -22.13
CA ASN A 307 -8.00 -21.64 -20.95
C ASN A 307 -7.57 -23.07 -21.26
N VAL A 308 -6.29 -23.29 -21.43
CA VAL A 308 -5.76 -24.56 -21.95
C VAL A 308 -4.74 -25.19 -21.00
N GLY A 309 -4.77 -26.52 -20.95
CA GLY A 309 -3.65 -27.33 -20.49
C GLY A 309 -2.89 -27.87 -21.69
N PHE A 310 -1.58 -27.86 -21.66
CA PHE A 310 -0.79 -28.40 -22.78
C PHE A 310 0.33 -29.29 -22.28
N ASN A 311 0.61 -30.40 -22.95
CA ASN A 311 1.67 -31.31 -22.55
C ASN A 311 3.01 -30.86 -23.16
N VAL A 312 4.09 -30.89 -22.39
CA VAL A 312 5.44 -30.55 -22.86
C VAL A 312 6.46 -31.67 -22.67
N LYS A 313 7.42 -31.77 -23.60
CA LYS A 313 8.49 -32.78 -23.56
C LYS A 313 9.58 -32.43 -22.56
N ASN A 314 10.09 -33.45 -21.85
CA ASN A 314 11.39 -33.42 -21.14
C ASN A 314 11.60 -32.23 -20.17
N ILE A 315 10.52 -31.66 -19.63
CA ILE A 315 10.55 -30.62 -18.61
C ILE A 315 10.00 -31.18 -17.31
N SER A 316 10.68 -30.91 -16.20
CA SER A 316 10.16 -31.21 -14.86
C SER A 316 9.23 -30.09 -14.39
N VAL A 317 8.23 -30.42 -13.58
CA VAL A 317 7.36 -29.44 -12.91
C VAL A 317 8.14 -28.46 -12.02
N LYS A 318 9.39 -28.77 -11.66
CA LYS A 318 10.26 -27.86 -10.89
C LYS A 318 10.91 -26.77 -11.73
N ASP A 319 10.98 -26.96 -13.04
CA ASP A 319 11.74 -26.08 -13.95
C ASP A 319 10.90 -24.89 -14.44
N ILE A 320 9.58 -24.99 -14.30
CA ILE A 320 8.60 -23.97 -14.66
C ILE A 320 7.63 -23.79 -13.49
N ARG A 321 7.15 -22.56 -13.26
CA ARG A 321 6.29 -22.25 -12.12
C ARG A 321 5.12 -21.37 -12.52
N ARG A 322 4.11 -21.29 -11.65
CA ARG A 322 3.04 -20.29 -11.76
C ARG A 322 3.64 -18.89 -11.94
N GLY A 323 3.09 -18.14 -12.89
CA GLY A 323 3.57 -16.81 -13.27
C GLY A 323 4.67 -16.79 -14.33
N SER A 324 5.26 -17.94 -14.70
CA SER A 324 6.09 -18.02 -15.90
C SER A 324 5.24 -17.74 -17.15
N VAL A 325 5.85 -17.15 -18.18
CA VAL A 325 5.15 -16.83 -19.45
C VAL A 325 5.66 -17.73 -20.55
N THR A 326 4.74 -18.43 -21.19
CA THR A 326 5.00 -19.27 -22.37
C THR A 326 4.93 -18.41 -23.63
N SER A 327 5.89 -18.59 -24.53
CA SER A 327 6.01 -17.85 -25.78
C SER A 327 6.52 -18.74 -26.90
N ASP A 328 6.33 -18.36 -28.15
CA ASP A 328 6.92 -19.09 -29.29
C ASP A 328 8.43 -18.87 -29.30
N SER A 329 9.20 -19.95 -29.30
CA SER A 329 10.67 -19.90 -29.33
C SER A 329 11.22 -19.23 -30.60
N LYS A 330 10.46 -19.25 -31.70
CA LYS A 330 10.90 -18.74 -33.01
C LYS A 330 10.37 -17.33 -33.31
N ASN A 331 9.29 -16.91 -32.65
CA ASN A 331 8.63 -15.64 -32.92
C ASN A 331 8.52 -14.81 -31.63
N ASP A 332 9.51 -13.93 -31.43
CA ASP A 332 9.63 -13.05 -30.27
C ASP A 332 9.48 -13.78 -28.92
N PRO A 333 10.44 -14.66 -28.57
CA PRO A 333 10.42 -15.39 -27.31
C PRO A 333 10.48 -14.42 -26.13
N ALA A 334 9.62 -14.64 -25.14
CA ALA A 334 9.63 -13.90 -23.90
C ALA A 334 10.98 -14.08 -23.20
N LYS A 335 11.53 -12.97 -22.68
CA LYS A 335 12.82 -12.93 -21.98
C LYS A 335 12.61 -12.45 -20.55
N GLU A 336 13.57 -12.78 -19.70
CA GLU A 336 13.64 -12.19 -18.37
C GLU A 336 13.82 -10.67 -18.47
N THR A 337 12.90 -9.93 -17.85
CA THR A 337 12.94 -8.48 -17.81
C THR A 337 13.67 -8.02 -16.55
N LYS A 338 14.89 -7.50 -16.70
CA LYS A 338 15.68 -6.95 -15.58
C LYS A 338 15.27 -5.53 -15.22
N GLN A 339 14.82 -4.75 -16.20
CA GLN A 339 14.37 -3.37 -16.07
C GLN A 339 13.19 -3.15 -17.02
N PHE A 340 12.17 -2.39 -16.59
CA PHE A 340 11.03 -2.03 -17.43
C PHE A 340 10.66 -0.56 -17.20
N THR A 341 10.20 0.10 -18.26
CA THR A 341 9.60 1.43 -18.18
C THR A 341 8.10 1.25 -18.10
N ALA A 342 7.48 1.67 -17.00
CA ALA A 342 6.04 1.66 -16.83
C ALA A 342 5.50 3.09 -16.84
N GLN A 343 4.33 3.28 -17.44
CA GLN A 343 3.55 4.50 -17.24
C GLN A 343 2.85 4.36 -15.88
N GLU A 344 3.45 4.92 -14.83
CA GLU A 344 2.80 5.00 -13.53
C GLU A 344 1.75 6.12 -13.54
N ILE A 345 0.48 5.72 -13.43
CA ILE A 345 -0.57 6.65 -13.03
C ILE A 345 -0.49 6.72 -11.51
N VAL A 346 0.20 7.74 -11.00
CA VAL A 346 0.32 7.98 -9.56
C VAL A 346 -1.06 8.33 -9.02
N LEU A 347 -1.65 7.38 -8.31
CA LEU A 347 -2.74 7.66 -7.40
C LEU A 347 -2.11 8.02 -6.05
N ASP A 348 -2.00 9.31 -5.68
CA ASP A 348 -1.64 9.66 -4.30
C ASP A 348 -2.56 8.89 -3.35
N LYS A 349 -1.96 8.15 -2.41
CA LYS A 349 -2.61 7.02 -1.75
C LYS A 349 -3.75 7.47 -0.82
N LEU A 350 -3.86 8.76 -0.48
CA LEU A 350 -4.93 9.31 0.37
C LEU A 350 -5.56 10.59 -0.21
N LYS A 351 -6.91 10.60 -0.27
CA LYS A 351 -7.73 11.75 -0.70
C LYS A 351 -7.34 13.08 -0.03
N ALA A 352 -7.03 13.05 1.27
CA ALA A 352 -6.71 14.25 2.02
C ALA A 352 -5.34 14.84 1.64
N GLU A 353 -4.44 14.06 1.02
CA GLU A 353 -3.14 14.53 0.54
C GLU A 353 -3.31 15.42 -0.68
N ARG A 354 -4.18 14.98 -1.60
CA ARG A 354 -4.51 15.69 -2.84
C ARG A 354 -5.32 16.96 -2.61
N GLU A 355 -6.19 16.96 -1.60
CA GLU A 355 -7.05 18.11 -1.29
C GLU A 355 -6.31 19.24 -0.59
N ARG A 356 -5.28 18.91 0.19
CA ARG A 356 -4.52 19.88 0.99
C ARG A 356 -3.11 20.15 0.43
N GLY A 357 -2.69 19.42 -0.60
CA GLY A 357 -1.35 19.52 -1.19
C GLY A 357 -0.23 19.11 -0.23
N ILE A 358 -0.49 18.17 0.68
CA ILE A 358 0.42 17.75 1.76
C ILE A 358 0.44 16.22 1.86
N THR A 359 1.59 15.60 2.07
CA THR A 359 1.64 14.18 2.44
C THR A 359 1.02 13.99 3.84
N ILE A 360 0.32 12.86 4.07
CA ILE A 360 -0.47 12.53 5.28
C ILE A 360 -0.05 11.21 5.90
N ASP A 361 0.23 10.18 5.10
CA ASP A 361 0.75 8.91 5.58
C ASP A 361 2.09 8.57 4.95
N ILE A 362 2.84 7.66 5.57
CA ILE A 362 4.17 7.31 5.07
C ILE A 362 4.02 6.51 3.78
N ALA A 363 4.52 7.04 2.67
CA ALA A 363 4.68 6.26 1.45
C ALA A 363 6.12 5.74 1.34
N LEU A 364 6.24 4.43 1.15
CA LEU A 364 7.52 3.79 0.85
C LEU A 364 7.63 3.60 -0.67
N TRP A 365 8.65 4.20 -1.26
CA TRP A 365 9.00 4.05 -2.67
C TRP A 365 10.41 3.51 -2.79
N LYS A 366 10.64 2.64 -3.75
CA LYS A 366 11.95 2.02 -3.95
C LYS A 366 12.45 2.33 -5.34
N PHE A 367 13.71 2.74 -5.42
CA PHE A 367 14.41 2.86 -6.69
C PHE A 367 15.88 2.51 -6.48
N GLU A 368 16.54 2.17 -7.58
CA GLU A 368 17.95 1.81 -7.59
C GLU A 368 18.73 2.97 -8.20
N THR A 369 19.83 3.32 -7.54
CA THR A 369 20.86 4.21 -8.11
C THR A 369 22.05 3.38 -8.55
N ALA A 370 23.06 4.01 -9.15
CA ALA A 370 24.30 3.32 -9.51
C ALA A 370 25.02 2.70 -8.30
N LYS A 371 24.73 3.16 -7.07
CA LYS A 371 25.40 2.71 -5.84
C LYS A 371 24.50 2.03 -4.82
N TYR A 372 23.20 2.36 -4.77
CA TYR A 372 22.34 1.97 -3.65
C TYR A 372 20.94 1.55 -4.10
N TYR A 373 20.36 0.61 -3.34
CA TYR A 373 18.91 0.42 -3.28
C TYR A 373 18.32 1.44 -2.31
N VAL A 374 17.67 2.47 -2.83
CA VAL A 374 17.12 3.57 -2.05
C VAL A 374 15.64 3.31 -1.78
N THR A 375 15.25 3.36 -0.51
CA THR A 375 13.84 3.43 -0.12
C THR A 375 13.53 4.87 0.30
N ILE A 376 12.74 5.60 -0.49
CA ILE A 376 12.21 6.90 -0.10
C ILE A 376 11.06 6.67 0.87
N ILE A 377 11.17 7.33 2.02
CA ILE A 377 10.13 7.44 3.01
C ILE A 377 9.52 8.84 2.84
N ASP A 378 8.42 8.95 2.09
CA ASP A 378 7.72 10.22 1.98
C ASP A 378 6.99 10.50 3.28
N ALA A 379 7.49 11.48 4.02
CA ALA A 379 7.04 11.79 5.36
C ALA A 379 6.11 13.01 5.33
N PRO A 380 4.94 12.93 5.98
CA PRO A 380 3.95 14.00 5.95
C PRO A 380 4.47 15.30 6.53
N GLY A 381 4.37 16.39 5.75
CA GLY A 381 4.87 17.70 6.15
C GLY A 381 3.91 18.53 7.03
N HIS A 382 2.65 18.11 7.17
CA HIS A 382 1.65 18.88 7.89
C HIS A 382 1.57 18.55 9.37
N ARG A 383 1.31 19.56 10.21
CA ARG A 383 1.30 19.47 11.69
C ARG A 383 0.44 18.34 12.25
N ASP A 384 -0.75 18.14 11.67
CA ASP A 384 -1.69 17.10 12.11
C ASP A 384 -1.12 15.67 11.98
N PHE A 385 -0.12 15.47 11.13
CA PHE A 385 0.42 14.16 10.74
C PHE A 385 1.88 13.96 11.16
N ILE A 386 2.41 14.80 12.05
CA ILE A 386 3.77 14.66 12.60
C ILE A 386 4.01 13.27 13.22
N LYS A 387 2.97 12.57 13.71
CA LYS A 387 3.09 11.18 14.19
C LYS A 387 3.71 10.25 13.15
N ASN A 388 3.22 10.38 11.93
CA ASN A 388 3.61 9.56 10.80
C ASN A 388 5.00 10.01 10.34
N MET A 389 5.28 11.31 10.34
CA MET A 389 6.63 11.84 10.08
C MET A 389 7.67 11.30 11.08
N ILE A 390 7.37 11.26 12.38
CA ILE A 390 8.26 10.70 13.41
C ILE A 390 8.54 9.22 13.15
N THR A 391 7.51 8.46 12.78
CA THR A 391 7.64 7.02 12.52
C THR A 391 8.47 6.74 11.27
N GLY A 392 8.38 7.58 10.23
CA GLY A 392 9.19 7.46 9.02
C GLY A 392 10.62 7.96 9.23
N THR A 393 10.78 9.10 9.87
CA THR A 393 12.08 9.75 10.11
C THR A 393 12.94 8.95 11.09
N SER A 394 12.35 8.23 12.04
CA SER A 394 13.09 7.34 12.95
C SER A 394 13.75 6.15 12.24
N GLN A 395 13.27 5.80 11.05
CA GLN A 395 13.81 4.71 10.22
C GLN A 395 14.75 5.19 9.12
N ALA A 396 14.87 6.51 8.93
CA ALA A 396 15.61 7.10 7.82
C ALA A 396 17.11 7.20 8.13
N ASP A 397 17.93 6.79 7.16
CA ASP A 397 19.39 6.88 7.25
C ASP A 397 19.92 8.28 6.85
N CYS A 398 19.14 9.00 6.02
CA CYS A 398 19.37 10.37 5.57
C CYS A 398 18.04 11.09 5.39
N ALA A 399 18.02 12.40 5.61
CA ALA A 399 16.86 13.26 5.37
C ALA A 399 17.09 14.14 4.14
N VAL A 400 16.07 14.26 3.29
CA VAL A 400 16.02 15.28 2.24
C VAL A 400 15.06 16.36 2.71
N LEU A 401 15.60 17.51 3.08
CA LEU A 401 14.82 18.68 3.49
C LEU A 401 14.50 19.51 2.26
N VAL A 402 13.25 19.44 1.81
CA VAL A 402 12.75 20.25 0.70
C VAL A 402 12.36 21.62 1.23
N VAL A 403 12.98 22.67 0.68
CA VAL A 403 12.78 24.07 1.07
C VAL A 403 12.25 24.83 -0.13
N ALA A 404 11.06 25.42 -0.02
CA ALA A 404 10.54 26.28 -1.08
C ALA A 404 11.30 27.61 -1.11
N CYS A 405 11.75 28.02 -2.30
CA CYS A 405 12.54 29.24 -2.51
C CYS A 405 11.70 30.46 -2.95
N GLY A 406 10.40 30.27 -3.21
CA GLY A 406 9.49 31.35 -3.55
C GLY A 406 9.45 32.45 -2.47
N THR A 407 9.30 33.70 -2.89
CA THR A 407 9.19 34.86 -1.99
C THR A 407 7.93 34.72 -1.12
N GLY A 408 8.06 34.82 0.19
CA GLY A 408 6.98 34.63 1.17
C GLY A 408 6.81 33.18 1.63
N GLU A 409 7.03 32.19 0.76
CA GLU A 409 6.94 30.77 1.12
C GLU A 409 8.13 30.33 1.99
N PHE A 410 9.33 30.77 1.63
CA PHE A 410 10.55 30.49 2.40
C PHE A 410 10.47 31.07 3.82
N GLU A 411 10.07 32.34 3.92
CA GLU A 411 9.96 33.08 5.18
C GLU A 411 8.91 32.45 6.10
N ALA A 412 7.80 31.97 5.54
CA ALA A 412 6.78 31.22 6.28
C ALA A 412 7.34 29.88 6.81
N GLY A 413 8.05 29.12 5.96
CA GLY A 413 8.64 27.82 6.30
C GLY A 413 9.76 27.91 7.34
N ILE A 414 10.57 28.98 7.30
CA ILE A 414 11.65 29.24 8.26
C ILE A 414 11.20 30.08 9.46
N SER A 415 9.94 30.47 9.58
CA SER A 415 9.45 31.22 10.75
C SER A 415 9.56 30.42 12.05
N LYS A 416 9.40 31.05 13.23
CA LYS A 416 9.43 30.34 14.54
C LYS A 416 8.43 29.17 14.64
N ASN A 417 7.34 29.26 13.88
CA ASN A 417 6.27 28.28 13.80
C ASN A 417 6.28 27.50 12.48
N GLY A 418 7.31 27.68 11.65
CA GLY A 418 7.40 27.10 10.31
C GLY A 418 7.73 25.60 10.33
N GLN A 419 7.12 24.85 9.41
CA GLN A 419 7.23 23.39 9.34
C GLN A 419 8.65 22.93 8.96
N THR A 420 9.33 23.66 8.06
CA THR A 420 10.72 23.36 7.68
C THR A 420 11.65 23.36 8.89
N ARG A 421 11.41 24.27 9.86
CA ARG A 421 12.17 24.29 11.11
C ARG A 421 11.86 23.10 12.00
N GLU A 422 10.60 22.76 12.14
CA GLU A 422 10.13 21.65 12.97
C GLU A 422 10.67 20.31 12.43
N HIS A 423 10.60 20.06 11.12
CA HIS A 423 11.09 18.82 10.51
C HIS A 423 12.60 18.64 10.62
N ALA A 424 13.39 19.69 10.37
CA ALA A 424 14.83 19.61 10.50
C ALA A 424 15.26 19.29 11.95
N LEU A 425 14.55 19.87 12.92
CA LEU A 425 14.78 19.62 14.34
C LEU A 425 14.34 18.20 14.75
N LEU A 426 13.20 17.72 14.27
CA LEU A 426 12.74 16.36 14.51
C LEU A 426 13.69 15.34 13.89
N ALA A 427 14.13 15.54 12.64
CA ALA A 427 15.08 14.65 11.97
C ALA A 427 16.39 14.51 12.75
N GLN A 428 16.99 15.63 13.17
CA GLN A 428 18.22 15.59 13.96
C GLN A 428 18.00 14.88 15.30
N THR A 429 16.88 15.16 15.95
CA THR A 429 16.59 14.64 17.29
C THR A 429 16.28 13.15 17.26
N LEU A 430 15.60 12.67 16.21
CA LEU A 430 15.30 11.26 15.96
C LEU A 430 16.53 10.49 15.47
N GLY A 431 17.55 11.19 14.98
CA GLY A 431 18.87 10.61 14.76
C GLY A 431 19.40 10.58 13.37
N VAL A 432 18.72 11.23 12.45
CA VAL A 432 19.16 11.32 11.08
C VAL A 432 20.39 12.22 11.07
N LYS A 433 21.57 11.64 10.85
CA LYS A 433 22.85 12.37 10.92
C LYS A 433 23.21 13.05 9.60
N GLN A 434 22.65 12.57 8.49
CA GLN A 434 22.92 13.06 7.14
C GLN A 434 21.71 13.83 6.62
N LEU A 435 21.97 15.00 6.05
CA LEU A 435 20.94 15.91 5.56
C LEU A 435 21.34 16.41 4.18
N ILE A 436 20.38 16.40 3.26
CA ILE A 436 20.45 17.05 1.96
C ILE A 436 19.38 18.14 1.95
N VAL A 437 19.70 19.33 1.44
CA VAL A 437 18.75 20.43 1.30
C VAL A 437 18.44 20.62 -0.18
N ALA A 438 17.18 20.36 -0.55
CA ALA A 438 16.67 20.59 -1.89
C ALA A 438 15.93 21.94 -1.92
N CYS A 439 16.57 22.94 -2.50
CA CYS A 439 16.02 24.29 -2.70
C CYS A 439 15.06 24.25 -3.90
N ASN A 440 13.77 24.02 -3.62
CA ASN A 440 12.73 23.74 -4.60
C ASN A 440 11.94 24.99 -5.03
N LYS A 441 11.22 24.87 -6.14
CA LYS A 441 10.47 25.95 -6.81
C LYS A 441 11.38 27.10 -7.28
N MET A 442 12.58 26.78 -7.76
CA MET A 442 13.46 27.78 -8.37
C MET A 442 12.84 28.44 -9.60
N ASP A 443 11.89 27.78 -10.27
CA ASP A 443 11.11 28.33 -11.38
C ASP A 443 10.16 29.47 -10.97
N THR A 444 9.80 29.56 -9.68
CA THR A 444 8.90 30.60 -9.15
C THR A 444 9.63 31.66 -8.33
N THR A 445 10.97 31.71 -8.37
CA THR A 445 11.71 32.83 -7.76
C THR A 445 11.51 34.09 -8.60
N GLU A 446 11.77 35.25 -8.00
CA GLU A 446 11.71 36.53 -8.71
C GLU A 446 13.12 37.16 -8.73
N PRO A 447 13.83 37.18 -9.87
CA PRO A 447 13.48 36.54 -11.17
C PRO A 447 13.57 35.00 -11.13
N PRO A 448 12.93 34.26 -12.07
CA PRO A 448 13.01 32.80 -12.12
C PRO A 448 14.45 32.30 -12.20
N PHE A 449 14.76 31.22 -11.48
CA PHE A 449 16.09 30.62 -11.37
C PHE A 449 17.17 31.58 -10.85
N SER A 450 16.82 32.43 -9.88
CA SER A 450 17.71 33.46 -9.32
C SER A 450 18.81 32.89 -8.42
N GLU A 451 20.07 33.15 -8.78
CA GLU A 451 21.27 32.83 -7.98
C GLU A 451 21.25 33.56 -6.62
N ALA A 452 20.91 34.85 -6.62
CA ALA A 452 20.89 35.66 -5.40
C ALA A 452 19.92 35.10 -4.36
N ARG A 453 18.73 34.66 -4.80
CA ARG A 453 17.73 34.04 -3.92
C ARG A 453 18.19 32.69 -3.39
N PHE A 454 18.85 31.89 -4.21
CA PHE A 454 19.43 30.61 -3.76
C PHE A 454 20.49 30.83 -2.67
N GLU A 455 21.42 31.77 -2.85
CA GLU A 455 22.47 32.06 -1.87
C GLU A 455 21.88 32.63 -0.56
N GLU A 456 20.85 33.46 -0.63
CA GLU A 456 20.09 33.91 0.56
C GLU A 456 19.52 32.73 1.34
N VAL A 457 18.73 31.87 0.68
CA VAL A 457 18.11 30.67 1.29
C VAL A 457 19.16 29.74 1.87
N LYS A 458 20.25 29.48 1.13
CA LYS A 458 21.37 28.64 1.56
C LYS A 458 22.03 29.19 2.83
N ASN A 459 22.27 30.49 2.91
CA ASN A 459 22.90 31.11 4.08
C ASN A 459 22.00 31.07 5.32
N GLU A 460 20.71 31.33 5.16
CA GLU A 460 19.75 31.28 6.26
C GLU A 460 19.53 29.84 6.77
N VAL A 461 19.31 28.89 5.86
CA VAL A 461 19.12 27.48 6.22
C VAL A 461 20.40 26.93 6.84
N SER A 462 21.59 27.26 6.31
CA SER A 462 22.88 26.89 6.91
C SER A 462 23.02 27.38 8.35
N SER A 463 22.65 28.64 8.60
CA SER A 463 22.67 29.21 9.95
C SER A 463 21.69 28.51 10.89
N PHE A 464 20.55 28.07 10.37
CA PHE A 464 19.52 27.38 11.12
C PHE A 464 19.89 25.92 11.46
N ILE A 465 20.32 25.13 10.46
CA ILE A 465 20.71 23.72 10.68
C ILE A 465 21.94 23.62 11.59
N LYS A 466 22.85 24.61 11.55
CA LYS A 466 23.96 24.74 12.51
C LYS A 466 23.48 24.92 13.95
N LYS A 467 22.39 25.67 14.17
CA LYS A 467 21.79 25.84 15.52
C LYS A 467 21.09 24.58 16.02
N ILE A 468 20.57 23.75 15.11
CA ILE A 468 19.94 22.46 15.45
C ILE A 468 21.00 21.40 15.80
N GLY A 469 22.15 21.43 15.13
CA GLY A 469 23.27 20.54 15.40
C GLY A 469 23.84 19.81 14.17
N TYR A 470 23.39 20.13 12.95
CA TYR A 470 24.04 19.67 11.72
C TYR A 470 25.28 20.52 11.42
N ASN A 471 26.27 19.94 10.74
CA ASN A 471 27.39 20.69 10.17
C ASN A 471 27.04 21.15 8.75
N PRO A 472 26.91 22.46 8.46
CA PRO A 472 26.56 22.92 7.12
C PRO A 472 27.55 22.48 6.03
N ALA A 473 28.83 22.27 6.38
CA ALA A 473 29.83 21.80 5.42
C ALA A 473 29.59 20.36 4.94
N THR A 474 28.82 19.55 5.68
CA THR A 474 28.49 18.17 5.31
C THR A 474 27.17 18.05 4.56
N VAL A 475 26.50 19.17 4.26
CA VAL A 475 25.13 19.21 3.72
C VAL A 475 25.17 19.72 2.29
N ALA A 476 24.66 18.92 1.35
CA ALA A 476 24.53 19.32 -0.04
C ALA A 476 23.30 20.24 -0.20
N PHE A 477 23.50 21.40 -0.82
CA PHE A 477 22.43 22.32 -1.20
C PHE A 477 22.23 22.25 -2.71
N VAL A 478 21.05 21.77 -3.15
CA VAL A 478 20.75 21.54 -4.56
C VAL A 478 19.57 22.42 -4.98
N PRO A 479 19.75 23.39 -5.90
CA PRO A 479 18.64 24.14 -6.48
C PRO A 479 17.90 23.29 -7.49
N ILE A 480 16.60 23.09 -7.31
CA ILE A 480 15.76 22.24 -8.14
C ILE A 480 14.44 22.93 -8.52
N SER A 481 13.81 22.45 -9.60
CA SER A 481 12.38 22.65 -9.85
C SER A 481 11.72 21.28 -9.91
N GLY A 482 10.99 20.90 -8.86
CA GLY A 482 10.29 19.62 -8.84
C GLY A 482 9.21 19.50 -9.91
N PHE A 483 8.63 20.63 -10.36
CA PHE A 483 7.61 20.64 -11.42
C PHE A 483 8.21 20.41 -12.81
N ASN A 484 9.34 21.05 -13.10
CA ASN A 484 9.99 20.97 -14.41
C ASN A 484 11.07 19.86 -14.50
N GLY A 485 11.46 19.28 -13.36
CA GLY A 485 12.53 18.29 -13.27
C GLY A 485 13.96 18.85 -13.25
N ASP A 486 14.12 20.17 -13.23
CA ASP A 486 15.45 20.82 -13.29
C ASP A 486 16.36 20.39 -12.12
N ASN A 487 17.59 19.94 -12.41
CA ASN A 487 18.61 19.45 -11.45
C ASN A 487 18.19 18.24 -10.59
N MET A 488 17.09 17.54 -10.93
CA MET A 488 16.66 16.35 -10.21
C MET A 488 17.51 15.12 -10.59
N LEU A 489 17.52 14.81 -11.89
CA LEU A 489 18.24 13.67 -12.48
C LEU A 489 19.42 14.15 -13.32
N GLU A 490 19.19 15.19 -14.12
CA GLU A 490 20.16 15.78 -15.04
C GLU A 490 20.38 17.27 -14.70
N PRO A 491 21.58 17.82 -14.97
CA PRO A 491 21.82 19.25 -14.81
C PRO A 491 20.90 20.09 -15.71
N SER A 492 20.42 21.22 -15.19
CA SER A 492 19.56 22.13 -15.94
C SER A 492 20.36 23.26 -16.61
N ASP A 493 20.08 23.48 -17.89
CA ASP A 493 20.62 24.62 -18.65
C ASP A 493 20.09 25.98 -18.18
N LYS A 494 19.00 26.01 -17.41
CA LYS A 494 18.40 27.24 -16.88
C LYS A 494 19.15 27.82 -15.68
N MET A 495 20.04 27.04 -15.06
CA MET A 495 20.86 27.45 -13.92
C MET A 495 22.37 27.30 -14.21
N PRO A 496 22.90 28.01 -15.23
CA PRO A 496 24.32 27.87 -15.62
C PRO A 496 25.29 28.41 -14.55
N TRP A 497 24.79 29.24 -13.64
CA TRP A 497 25.50 29.76 -12.48
C TRP A 497 25.78 28.66 -11.44
N PHE A 498 24.92 27.63 -11.33
CA PHE A 498 25.11 26.55 -10.37
C PHE A 498 26.19 25.58 -10.87
N LYS A 499 27.40 25.69 -10.32
CA LYS A 499 28.54 24.84 -10.70
C LYS A 499 28.50 23.45 -10.06
N GLY A 500 27.65 23.26 -9.06
CA GLY A 500 27.51 22.04 -8.29
C GLY A 500 27.58 22.30 -6.80
N TRP A 501 27.14 21.33 -6.02
CA TRP A 501 27.32 21.27 -4.58
C TRP A 501 28.62 20.52 -4.26
N ALA A 502 29.22 20.85 -3.13
CA ALA A 502 30.36 20.14 -2.57
C ALA A 502 30.16 19.99 -1.05
N ILE A 503 30.52 18.83 -0.52
CA ILE A 503 30.46 18.53 0.91
C ILE A 503 31.84 18.11 1.42
N GLU A 504 32.17 18.57 2.62
CA GLU A 504 33.39 18.26 3.35
C GLU A 504 33.07 17.45 4.59
N ARG A 505 33.63 16.25 4.69
CA ARG A 505 33.47 15.36 5.85
C ARG A 505 34.69 14.47 6.02
N LYS A 506 34.91 14.02 7.26
CA LYS A 506 36.08 13.19 7.62
C LYS A 506 36.16 11.88 6.82
N ASP A 507 35.00 11.33 6.46
CA ASP A 507 34.85 10.04 5.80
C ASP A 507 34.87 10.14 4.25
N GLY A 508 35.32 11.27 3.70
CA GLY A 508 35.52 11.49 2.27
C GLY A 508 34.59 12.57 1.70
N ASN A 509 35.20 13.56 1.04
CA ASN A 509 34.49 14.66 0.37
C ASN A 509 33.73 14.14 -0.86
N ALA A 510 32.66 14.83 -1.23
CA ALA A 510 31.89 14.53 -2.43
C ALA A 510 31.40 15.82 -3.08
N SER A 511 31.18 15.78 -4.39
CA SER A 511 30.62 16.89 -5.17
C SER A 511 29.75 16.35 -6.29
N GLY A 512 28.77 17.14 -6.72
CA GLY A 512 27.88 16.82 -7.82
C GLY A 512 27.05 18.03 -8.21
N LYS A 513 26.15 17.86 -9.16
CA LYS A 513 25.26 18.90 -9.70
C LYS A 513 23.78 18.57 -9.50
N THR A 514 23.41 17.31 -9.38
CA THR A 514 22.00 16.90 -9.30
C THR A 514 21.61 16.39 -7.92
N LEU A 515 20.30 16.30 -7.68
CA LEU A 515 19.76 15.72 -6.45
C LEU A 515 20.06 14.21 -6.37
N LEU A 516 20.00 13.50 -7.51
CA LEU A 516 20.36 12.08 -7.57
C LEU A 516 21.82 11.85 -7.16
N GLU A 517 22.76 12.66 -7.67
CA GLU A 517 24.17 12.57 -7.28
C GLU A 517 24.37 12.87 -5.79
N ALA A 518 23.55 13.76 -5.20
CA ALA A 518 23.60 14.05 -3.77
C ALA A 518 23.15 12.84 -2.93
N LEU A 519 22.15 12.10 -3.39
CA LEU A 519 21.72 10.84 -2.78
C LEU A 519 22.81 9.77 -2.87
N ASP A 520 23.50 9.68 -4.02
CA ASP A 520 24.63 8.76 -4.21
C ASP A 520 25.87 9.10 -3.37
N ALA A 521 25.97 10.34 -2.89
CA ALA A 521 27.01 10.78 -1.98
C ALA A 521 26.70 10.49 -0.51
N ILE A 522 25.53 9.95 -0.16
CA ILE A 522 25.21 9.53 1.21
C ILE A 522 26.15 8.37 1.61
N LEU A 523 26.64 8.39 2.84
CA LEU A 523 27.38 7.26 3.41
C LEU A 523 26.40 6.26 4.03
N PRO A 524 26.59 4.95 3.82
CA PRO A 524 25.81 3.96 4.54
C PRO A 524 26.01 4.17 6.06
N PRO A 525 24.94 4.14 6.86
CA PRO A 525 25.09 4.22 8.31
C PRO A 525 25.88 3.00 8.81
N SER A 526 26.70 3.19 9.83
CA SER A 526 27.35 2.09 10.55
C SER A 526 26.27 1.23 11.20
N ARG A 527 25.94 0.09 10.58
CA ARG A 527 24.94 -0.87 11.07
C ARG A 527 25.51 -1.59 12.30
N PRO A 528 24.92 -1.46 13.50
CA PRO A 528 25.48 -2.02 14.73
C PRO A 528 25.14 -3.52 14.85
N THR A 529 25.78 -4.34 14.02
CA THR A 529 25.64 -5.82 14.04
C THR A 529 26.20 -6.45 15.30
N ASP A 530 27.22 -5.82 15.89
CA ASP A 530 27.91 -6.34 17.08
C ASP A 530 27.18 -6.03 18.39
N LYS A 531 26.18 -5.14 18.35
CA LYS A 531 25.33 -4.85 19.52
C LYS A 531 24.27 -5.94 19.70
N PRO A 532 23.78 -6.18 20.92
CA PRO A 532 22.71 -7.14 21.15
C PRO A 532 21.42 -6.81 20.36
N LEU A 533 20.61 -7.83 20.09
CA LEU A 533 19.41 -7.71 19.27
C LEU A 533 18.38 -6.75 19.91
N ARG A 534 17.93 -5.75 19.12
CA ARG A 534 16.71 -4.96 19.41
C ARG A 534 15.90 -4.82 18.12
N LEU A 535 14.67 -5.34 18.15
CA LEU A 535 13.73 -5.28 17.03
C LEU A 535 12.34 -4.88 17.57
N PRO A 536 12.00 -3.58 17.53
CA PRO A 536 10.67 -3.08 17.90
C PRO A 536 9.60 -3.57 16.92
N LEU A 537 8.48 -4.08 17.45
CA LEU A 537 7.38 -4.60 16.67
C LEU A 537 6.49 -3.48 16.13
N GLN A 538 6.37 -3.42 14.81
CA GLN A 538 5.45 -2.54 14.11
C GLN A 538 4.03 -3.11 14.14
N ASP A 539 3.88 -4.41 13.85
CA ASP A 539 2.60 -5.12 13.89
C ASP A 539 2.77 -6.61 14.14
N VAL A 540 1.67 -7.30 14.45
CA VAL A 540 1.63 -8.74 14.70
C VAL A 540 0.47 -9.39 13.97
N TYR A 541 0.76 -10.33 13.08
CA TYR A 541 -0.23 -11.03 12.27
C TYR A 541 -0.45 -12.47 12.73
N LYS A 542 -1.67 -12.99 12.50
CA LYS A 542 -1.98 -14.42 12.60
C LYS A 542 -2.15 -14.97 11.19
N ILE A 543 -1.21 -15.80 10.75
CA ILE A 543 -1.24 -16.40 9.42
C ILE A 543 -1.64 -17.88 9.56
N GLY A 544 -2.72 -18.27 8.86
CA GLY A 544 -3.21 -19.64 8.86
C GLY A 544 -2.13 -20.63 8.40
N GLY A 545 -1.91 -21.71 9.15
CA GLY A 545 -0.88 -22.72 8.87
C GLY A 545 0.54 -22.35 9.32
N ILE A 546 0.87 -21.07 9.44
CA ILE A 546 2.21 -20.60 9.85
C ILE A 546 2.27 -20.32 11.36
N GLY A 547 1.26 -19.62 11.90
CA GLY A 547 1.19 -19.22 13.30
C GLY A 547 1.18 -17.70 13.49
N THR A 548 1.86 -17.23 14.53
CA THR A 548 2.00 -15.81 14.85
C THR A 548 3.27 -15.25 14.23
N VAL A 549 3.14 -14.18 13.44
CA VAL A 549 4.23 -13.55 12.71
C VAL A 549 4.30 -12.06 13.09
N PRO A 550 5.21 -11.67 13.98
CA PRO A 550 5.54 -10.28 14.24
C PRO A 550 6.34 -9.68 13.09
N VAL A 551 6.13 -8.40 12.85
CA VAL A 551 6.83 -7.63 11.82
C VAL A 551 7.49 -6.41 12.46
N GLY A 552 8.73 -6.13 12.06
CA GLY A 552 9.44 -4.93 12.49
C GLY A 552 10.80 -4.78 11.85
N ARG A 553 11.46 -3.66 12.16
CA ARG A 553 12.81 -3.34 11.68
C ARG A 553 13.84 -3.79 12.70
N VAL A 554 14.91 -4.44 12.23
CA VAL A 554 16.07 -4.75 13.09
C VAL A 554 16.84 -3.45 13.33
N GLU A 555 16.95 -3.01 14.59
CA GLU A 555 17.65 -1.76 14.94
C GLU A 555 19.11 -2.02 15.36
N THR A 556 19.34 -3.10 16.11
CA THR A 556 20.68 -3.56 16.52
C THR A 556 20.73 -5.08 16.51
N GLY A 557 21.92 -5.65 16.33
CA GLY A 557 22.14 -7.09 16.35
C GLY A 557 21.58 -7.83 15.14
N ILE A 558 21.52 -9.16 15.24
CA ILE A 558 21.12 -10.05 14.14
C ILE A 558 20.01 -10.98 14.65
N ILE A 559 19.02 -11.26 13.82
CA ILE A 559 18.00 -12.28 14.07
C ILE A 559 18.12 -13.42 13.04
N LYS A 560 18.13 -14.66 13.53
CA LYS A 560 18.25 -15.88 12.70
C LYS A 560 17.16 -16.88 13.06
N PRO A 561 16.70 -17.69 12.10
CA PRO A 561 15.93 -18.89 12.40
C PRO A 561 16.65 -19.77 13.45
N GLY A 562 15.92 -20.27 14.43
CA GLY A 562 16.41 -21.07 15.54
C GLY A 562 16.87 -20.27 16.78
N MET A 563 16.97 -18.94 16.69
CA MET A 563 17.28 -18.10 17.86
C MET A 563 16.14 -18.12 18.88
N VAL A 564 16.50 -18.06 20.17
CA VAL A 564 15.55 -17.89 21.26
C VAL A 564 15.49 -16.41 21.59
N VAL A 565 14.33 -15.80 21.35
CA VAL A 565 14.08 -14.37 21.52
C VAL A 565 13.13 -14.09 22.67
N THR A 566 13.33 -12.97 23.36
CA THR A 566 12.47 -12.45 24.41
C THR A 566 11.74 -11.20 23.94
N PHE A 567 10.43 -11.14 24.17
CA PHE A 567 9.59 -9.98 23.93
C PHE A 567 9.37 -9.17 25.20
N ALA A 568 9.85 -7.93 25.22
CA ALA A 568 9.56 -6.95 26.26
C ALA A 568 8.38 -6.04 25.86
N PRO A 569 7.60 -5.50 26.80
CA PRO A 569 7.73 -5.62 28.25
C PRO A 569 7.24 -6.96 28.84
N GLN A 570 6.55 -7.81 28.07
CA GLN A 570 5.85 -8.99 28.59
C GLN A 570 6.78 -10.11 29.12
N GLY A 571 8.06 -10.08 28.79
CA GLY A 571 9.06 -11.06 29.21
C GLY A 571 8.87 -12.46 28.60
N ILE A 572 8.16 -12.59 27.48
CA ILE A 572 7.85 -13.89 26.89
C ILE A 572 9.00 -14.35 26.01
N SER A 573 9.54 -15.55 26.27
CA SER A 573 10.66 -16.11 25.48
C SER A 573 10.19 -17.24 24.56
N THR A 574 10.58 -17.19 23.28
CA THR A 574 10.24 -18.21 22.28
C THR A 574 11.33 -18.39 21.23
N GLU A 575 11.22 -19.48 20.46
CA GLU A 575 12.10 -19.80 19.35
C GLU A 575 11.54 -19.20 18.04
N VAL A 576 12.41 -18.53 17.29
CA VAL A 576 12.15 -18.06 15.92
C VAL A 576 12.24 -19.24 14.96
N LYS A 577 11.18 -19.49 14.18
CA LYS A 577 11.12 -20.62 13.24
C LYS A 577 11.64 -20.25 11.85
N SER A 578 11.24 -19.08 11.35
CA SER A 578 11.67 -18.53 10.07
C SER A 578 11.75 -17.02 10.17
N VAL A 579 12.58 -16.41 9.33
CA VAL A 579 12.66 -14.96 9.13
C VAL A 579 12.43 -14.72 7.65
N GLU A 580 11.57 -13.78 7.31
CA GLU A 580 11.12 -13.52 5.94
C GLU A 580 11.11 -12.01 5.65
N MET A 581 11.50 -11.65 4.44
CA MET A 581 11.43 -10.29 3.91
C MET A 581 10.84 -10.35 2.50
N HIS A 582 9.81 -9.56 2.21
CA HIS A 582 9.14 -9.56 0.89
C HIS A 582 8.70 -10.94 0.38
N HIS A 583 8.23 -11.81 1.28
CA HIS A 583 7.82 -13.19 1.01
C HIS A 583 8.95 -14.16 0.63
N GLU A 584 10.20 -13.76 0.83
CA GLU A 584 11.36 -14.63 0.71
C GLU A 584 11.94 -14.97 2.07
N SER A 585 12.35 -16.23 2.28
CA SER A 585 12.99 -16.67 3.51
C SER A 585 14.45 -16.22 3.56
N LEU A 586 14.84 -15.64 4.70
CA LEU A 586 16.20 -15.18 4.96
C LEU A 586 16.94 -16.12 5.93
N PRO A 587 18.23 -16.40 5.69
CA PRO A 587 19.07 -17.15 6.63
C PRO A 587 19.39 -16.33 7.89
N GLU A 588 19.48 -15.01 7.76
CA GLU A 588 19.64 -14.05 8.83
C GLU A 588 19.12 -12.69 8.39
N ALA A 589 18.73 -11.84 9.34
CA ALA A 589 18.40 -10.44 9.09
C ALA A 589 19.25 -9.53 9.98
N VAL A 590 19.76 -8.46 9.37
CA VAL A 590 20.75 -7.55 9.96
C VAL A 590 20.12 -6.17 10.22
N PRO A 591 20.77 -5.27 10.99
CA PRO A 591 20.22 -3.96 11.27
C PRO A 591 19.88 -3.19 9.99
N GLY A 592 18.67 -2.64 9.92
CA GLY A 592 18.13 -1.96 8.74
C GLY A 592 17.05 -2.75 7.99
N ASP A 593 17.01 -4.08 8.16
CA ASP A 593 16.06 -4.94 7.45
C ASP A 593 14.67 -4.88 8.10
N ASN A 594 13.62 -4.76 7.27
CA ASN A 594 12.23 -4.87 7.70
C ASN A 594 11.75 -6.31 7.47
N VAL A 595 11.57 -7.06 8.54
CA VAL A 595 11.33 -8.50 8.47
C VAL A 595 10.07 -8.91 9.21
N GLY A 596 9.39 -9.93 8.67
CA GLY A 596 8.41 -10.74 9.38
C GLY A 596 9.06 -12.04 9.83
N PHE A 597 8.87 -12.45 11.09
CA PHE A 597 9.48 -13.69 11.58
C PHE A 597 8.46 -14.56 12.30
N ASN A 598 8.46 -15.86 12.04
CA ASN A 598 7.50 -16.77 12.64
C ASN A 598 7.96 -17.21 14.04
N VAL A 599 7.06 -17.16 15.02
CA VAL A 599 7.34 -17.60 16.39
C VAL A 599 6.41 -18.70 16.87
N LYS A 600 6.96 -19.65 17.63
CA LYS A 600 6.19 -20.81 18.14
C LYS A 600 5.46 -20.48 19.44
N ASN A 601 4.29 -21.08 19.64
CA ASN A 601 3.57 -21.13 20.92
C ASN A 601 3.31 -19.78 21.60
N ILE A 602 3.20 -18.71 20.81
CA ILE A 602 2.78 -17.37 21.24
C ILE A 602 1.48 -17.04 20.50
N SER A 603 0.51 -16.47 21.20
CA SER A 603 -0.71 -15.92 20.61
C SER A 603 -0.49 -14.46 20.20
N VAL A 604 -1.22 -13.99 19.17
CA VAL A 604 -1.22 -12.57 18.78
C VAL A 604 -1.66 -11.64 19.92
N LYS A 605 -2.37 -12.15 20.93
CA LYS A 605 -2.77 -11.37 22.11
C LYS A 605 -1.63 -11.15 23.11
N ASP A 606 -0.58 -11.97 23.06
CA ASP A 606 0.49 -11.98 24.05
C ASP A 606 1.56 -10.91 23.77
N ILE A 607 1.64 -10.45 22.52
CA ILE A 607 2.58 -9.43 22.02
C ILE A 607 1.82 -8.40 21.21
N ARG A 608 2.31 -7.16 21.15
CA ARG A 608 1.61 -6.05 20.48
C ARG A 608 2.60 -5.10 19.84
N ARG A 609 2.11 -4.19 18.99
CA ARG A 609 2.87 -3.03 18.52
C ARG A 609 3.49 -2.28 19.71
N GLY A 610 4.75 -1.88 19.58
CA GLY A 610 5.52 -1.26 20.66
C GLY A 610 6.25 -2.24 21.59
N SER A 611 5.99 -3.55 21.49
CA SER A 611 6.84 -4.56 22.14
C SER A 611 8.20 -4.63 21.43
N VAL A 612 9.25 -4.96 22.17
CA VAL A 612 10.63 -5.03 21.66
C VAL A 612 11.13 -6.47 21.74
N THR A 613 11.60 -6.99 20.62
CA THR A 613 12.22 -8.32 20.52
C THR A 613 13.72 -8.21 20.77
N SER A 614 14.28 -9.14 21.53
CA SER A 614 15.70 -9.21 21.88
C SER A 614 16.18 -10.66 21.97
N ASP A 615 17.49 -10.89 21.96
CA ASP A 615 18.04 -12.22 22.21
C ASP A 615 17.90 -12.56 23.70
N SER A 616 17.32 -13.71 24.02
CA SER A 616 17.15 -14.15 25.41
C SER A 616 18.48 -14.38 26.14
N LYS A 617 19.57 -14.63 25.41
CA LYS A 617 20.90 -14.96 25.97
C LYS A 617 21.89 -13.80 25.98
N ASN A 618 21.64 -12.76 25.17
CA ASN A 618 22.54 -11.63 25.03
C ASN A 618 21.77 -10.32 25.26
N ASP A 619 21.88 -9.81 26.49
CA ASP A 619 21.18 -8.61 26.99
C ASP A 619 19.69 -8.54 26.60
N PRO A 620 18.83 -9.38 27.20
CA PRO A 620 17.40 -9.36 26.90
C PRO A 620 16.75 -8.04 27.34
N ALA A 621 15.91 -7.49 26.46
CA ALA A 621 15.08 -6.33 26.74
C ALA A 621 14.12 -6.62 27.91
N LYS A 622 13.85 -5.61 28.74
CA LYS A 622 12.97 -5.73 29.92
C LYS A 622 11.97 -4.57 29.96
N GLU A 623 10.97 -4.71 30.80
CA GLU A 623 10.04 -3.63 31.13
C GLU A 623 10.75 -2.49 31.87
N THR A 624 10.39 -1.27 31.54
CA THR A 624 10.86 -0.05 32.19
C THR A 624 9.93 0.35 33.33
N LYS A 625 10.47 0.46 34.54
CA LYS A 625 9.75 0.97 35.72
C LYS A 625 9.68 2.50 35.71
N GLN A 626 10.84 3.12 35.53
CA GLN A 626 11.00 4.56 35.38
C GLN A 626 12.26 4.86 34.58
N PHE A 627 12.34 6.05 33.99
CA PHE A 627 13.52 6.45 33.24
C PHE A 627 13.78 7.95 33.36
N THR A 628 15.07 8.30 33.42
CA THR A 628 15.53 9.69 33.44
C THR A 628 15.84 10.11 32.01
N ALA A 629 15.28 11.23 31.57
CA ALA A 629 15.49 11.76 30.24
C ALA A 629 15.82 13.25 30.25
N GLN A 630 16.61 13.67 29.27
CA GLN A 630 16.78 15.07 28.93
C GLN A 630 15.72 15.45 27.91
N VAL A 631 14.85 16.39 28.25
CA VAL A 631 13.77 16.88 27.39
C VAL A 631 14.01 18.34 27.00
N ILE A 632 13.59 18.71 25.79
CA ILE A 632 13.59 20.08 25.29
C ILE A 632 12.16 20.45 24.96
N ILE A 633 11.63 21.46 25.64
CA ILE A 633 10.25 21.93 25.44
C ILE A 633 10.21 22.81 24.21
N MET A 634 9.39 22.42 23.24
CA MET A 634 9.34 23.05 21.93
C MET A 634 8.19 24.03 21.80
N ASN A 635 6.97 23.57 22.05
CA ASN A 635 5.76 24.36 21.79
C ASN A 635 4.64 23.91 22.73
N HIS A 636 4.64 24.47 23.95
CA HIS A 636 3.60 24.24 24.95
C HIS A 636 2.96 25.60 25.31
N PRO A 637 1.61 25.70 25.33
CA PRO A 637 0.90 26.97 25.53
C PRO A 637 1.01 27.52 26.97
N GLY A 638 1.27 26.64 27.94
CA GLY A 638 1.46 26.97 29.34
C GLY A 638 2.82 26.52 29.87
N GLN A 639 2.85 26.05 31.11
CA GLN A 639 4.04 25.52 31.76
C GLN A 639 3.85 24.03 32.08
N ILE A 640 4.94 23.25 32.01
CA ILE A 640 4.95 21.83 32.35
C ILE A 640 5.46 21.68 33.78
N ALA A 641 4.62 21.19 34.67
CA ALA A 641 4.97 20.92 36.07
C ALA A 641 4.98 19.41 36.35
N ALA A 642 5.53 19.02 37.50
CA ALA A 642 5.46 17.65 37.98
C ALA A 642 4.00 17.15 38.03
N GLY A 643 3.77 15.93 37.55
CA GLY A 643 2.45 15.33 37.38
C GLY A 643 1.86 15.45 35.97
N TYR A 644 2.44 16.28 35.09
CA TYR A 644 2.03 16.35 33.68
C TYR A 644 2.16 14.98 33.00
N THR A 645 1.10 14.52 32.33
CA THR A 645 1.03 13.15 31.78
C THR A 645 0.68 13.14 30.27
N PRO A 646 1.62 13.58 29.42
CA PRO A 646 1.46 13.54 27.97
C PRO A 646 1.70 12.13 27.39
N VAL A 647 1.43 11.97 26.10
CA VAL A 647 1.72 10.74 25.37
C VAL A 647 3.13 10.78 24.79
N LEU A 648 3.92 9.73 25.03
CA LEU A 648 5.25 9.58 24.46
C LEU A 648 5.20 8.64 23.26
N ASP A 649 5.73 9.12 22.15
CA ASP A 649 6.07 8.34 20.97
C ASP A 649 7.56 7.98 21.05
N CYS A 650 7.87 6.71 21.30
CA CYS A 650 9.23 6.18 21.33
C CYS A 650 9.26 4.92 20.46
N HIS A 651 10.16 4.86 19.48
CA HIS A 651 10.19 3.79 18.46
C HIS A 651 8.80 3.52 17.85
N THR A 652 8.22 2.35 18.10
CA THR A 652 6.87 1.93 17.68
C THR A 652 5.83 2.04 18.81
N ALA A 653 6.27 2.32 20.04
CA ALA A 653 5.42 2.46 21.22
C ALA A 653 4.80 3.86 21.32
N HIS A 654 3.54 3.88 21.77
CA HIS A 654 2.72 5.07 21.97
C HIS A 654 2.05 4.98 23.35
N ILE A 655 2.70 5.51 24.39
CA ILE A 655 2.31 5.29 25.79
C ILE A 655 2.34 6.61 26.57
N ALA A 656 1.28 6.88 27.35
CA ALA A 656 1.26 8.03 28.25
C ALA A 656 2.27 7.84 29.38
N CYS A 657 3.11 8.85 29.63
CA CYS A 657 4.08 8.84 30.71
C CYS A 657 3.93 10.07 31.59
N LYS A 658 3.96 9.86 32.91
CA LYS A 658 3.88 10.92 33.90
C LYS A 658 5.28 11.51 34.12
N PHE A 659 5.40 12.83 34.01
CA PHE A 659 6.58 13.59 34.45
C PHE A 659 6.56 13.57 35.98
N ALA A 660 7.27 12.61 36.58
CA ALA A 660 7.24 12.39 38.02
C ALA A 660 7.97 13.50 38.77
N GLU A 661 9.18 13.83 38.30
CA GLU A 661 10.05 14.83 38.91
C GLU A 661 10.80 15.62 37.83
N LEU A 662 10.90 16.94 38.00
CA LEU A 662 11.73 17.81 37.19
C LEU A 662 13.03 18.04 37.97
N LYS A 663 14.10 17.30 37.65
CA LYS A 663 15.34 17.31 38.44
C LYS A 663 16.18 18.56 38.20
N GLU A 664 16.37 18.91 36.94
CA GLU A 664 17.27 20.00 36.58
C GLU A 664 16.71 20.76 35.37
N LYS A 665 16.91 22.08 35.36
CA LYS A 665 16.84 22.88 34.15
C LYS A 665 18.25 23.00 33.58
N VAL A 666 18.39 22.73 32.29
CA VAL A 666 19.67 22.77 31.59
C VAL A 666 19.62 23.75 30.43
N ASP A 667 20.75 24.37 30.12
CA ASP A 667 20.90 25.20 28.95
C ASP A 667 20.85 24.33 27.69
N ARG A 668 19.98 24.71 26.74
CA ARG A 668 19.72 23.91 25.53
C ARG A 668 20.95 23.71 24.64
N ARG A 669 21.91 24.64 24.64
CA ARG A 669 23.07 24.61 23.72
C ARG A 669 24.28 23.95 24.35
N THR A 670 24.52 24.24 25.61
CA THR A 670 25.73 23.81 26.33
C THR A 670 25.47 22.57 27.20
N GLY A 671 24.21 22.24 27.47
CA GLY A 671 23.83 21.16 28.38
C GLY A 671 24.20 21.42 29.84
N LYS A 672 24.70 22.63 30.15
CA LYS A 672 25.08 23.01 31.52
C LYS A 672 23.83 23.25 32.36
N LYS A 673 23.89 22.81 33.62
CA LYS A 673 22.85 23.01 34.61
C LYS A 673 22.66 24.50 34.90
N VAL A 674 21.40 24.93 34.93
CA VAL A 674 20.98 26.31 35.16
C VAL A 674 20.21 26.43 36.47
N GLU A 675 19.36 25.45 36.79
CA GLU A 675 18.51 25.46 37.99
C GLU A 675 18.29 24.03 38.49
N ASP A 676 18.30 23.86 39.81
CA ASP A 676 17.95 22.64 40.51
C ASP A 676 16.45 22.59 40.81
N ASN A 677 15.82 21.44 40.56
CA ASN A 677 14.41 21.16 40.86
C ASN A 677 13.45 22.28 40.44
N PRO A 678 13.42 22.67 39.16
CA PRO A 678 12.56 23.76 38.69
C PRO A 678 11.09 23.43 38.94
N LYS A 679 10.31 24.41 39.42
CA LYS A 679 8.86 24.22 39.66
C LYS A 679 8.08 23.90 38.38
N ALA A 680 8.51 24.46 37.25
CA ALA A 680 7.94 24.16 35.94
C ALA A 680 8.94 24.46 34.81
N LEU A 681 8.77 23.80 33.67
CA LEU A 681 9.49 24.06 32.42
C LEU A 681 8.56 24.78 31.42
N LYS A 682 9.08 25.78 30.70
CA LYS A 682 8.33 26.50 29.65
C LYS A 682 8.94 26.27 28.28
N THR A 683 8.21 26.66 27.24
CA THR A 683 8.68 26.64 25.84
C THR A 683 10.08 27.26 25.70
N GLY A 684 11.00 26.50 25.10
CA GLY A 684 12.40 26.87 24.91
C GLY A 684 13.35 26.35 25.99
N ASP A 685 12.84 25.94 27.15
CA ASP A 685 13.66 25.34 28.20
C ASP A 685 14.06 23.90 27.85
N ALA A 686 15.21 23.48 28.36
CA ALA A 686 15.58 22.08 28.43
C ALA A 686 15.69 21.66 29.89
N GLY A 687 15.40 20.40 30.20
CA GLY A 687 15.48 19.89 31.56
C GLY A 687 15.74 18.40 31.63
N ILE A 688 16.28 17.95 32.75
CA ILE A 688 16.39 16.53 33.11
C ILE A 688 15.17 16.18 33.94
N VAL A 689 14.41 15.19 33.50
CA VAL A 689 13.13 14.80 34.09
C VAL A 689 13.07 13.30 34.29
N ASP A 690 12.45 12.87 35.38
CA ASP A 690 12.12 11.47 35.60
C ASP A 690 10.70 11.20 35.11
N LEU A 691 10.57 10.16 34.28
CA LEU A 691 9.32 9.77 33.65
C LEU A 691 8.91 8.37 34.09
N ILE A 692 7.61 8.22 34.36
CA ILE A 692 7.00 6.94 34.73
C ILE A 692 5.93 6.58 33.68
N PRO A 693 6.10 5.48 32.94
CA PRO A 693 5.07 4.97 32.03
C PRO A 693 3.78 4.61 32.77
N THR A 694 2.63 4.98 32.21
CA THR A 694 1.30 4.59 32.77
C THR A 694 0.90 3.16 32.42
N LYS A 695 1.54 2.58 31.40
CA LYS A 695 1.38 1.19 30.94
C LYS A 695 2.75 0.56 30.71
N PRO A 696 2.87 -0.78 30.78
CA PRO A 696 4.12 -1.48 30.50
C PRO A 696 4.74 -1.04 29.17
N MET A 697 5.98 -0.57 29.25
CA MET A 697 6.77 -0.02 28.15
C MET A 697 8.18 -0.59 28.19
N CYS A 698 8.82 -0.70 27.03
CA CYS A 698 10.25 -1.01 26.94
C CYS A 698 10.97 0.17 26.27
N VAL A 699 11.93 0.74 26.98
CA VAL A 699 12.85 1.76 26.47
C VAL A 699 14.27 1.47 26.95
N GLU A 700 15.24 2.06 26.27
CA GLU A 700 16.66 1.86 26.56
C GLU A 700 17.38 3.21 26.69
N ALA A 701 18.54 3.22 27.35
CA ALA A 701 19.38 4.41 27.38
C ALA A 701 19.91 4.71 25.97
N PHE A 702 19.95 6.00 25.61
CA PHE A 702 20.36 6.45 24.29
C PHE A 702 21.81 6.09 23.93
N THR A 703 22.70 6.09 24.93
CA THR A 703 24.11 5.70 24.77
C THR A 703 24.24 4.25 24.32
N ASP A 704 23.36 3.39 24.81
CA ASP A 704 23.43 1.95 24.61
C ASP A 704 22.69 1.57 23.33
N TYR A 705 21.44 2.01 23.21
CA TYR A 705 20.54 1.72 22.08
C TYR A 705 19.84 2.99 21.60
N ALA A 706 20.57 3.79 20.81
CA ALA A 706 20.10 5.07 20.28
C ALA A 706 18.68 5.04 19.66
N PRO A 707 18.27 4.03 18.87
CA PRO A 707 16.92 3.98 18.29
C PRO A 707 15.77 3.82 19.30
N LEU A 708 16.05 3.26 20.49
CA LEU A 708 15.07 3.05 21.56
C LEU A 708 15.16 4.11 22.66
N GLY A 709 16.15 5.00 22.59
CA GLY A 709 16.43 6.03 23.59
C GLY A 709 15.96 7.43 23.21
N ARG A 710 15.27 7.61 22.09
CA ARG A 710 14.74 8.90 21.62
C ARG A 710 13.23 8.87 21.57
N PHE A 711 12.60 9.94 22.04
CA PHE A 711 11.15 10.03 22.06
C PHE A 711 10.66 11.45 21.79
N ALA A 712 9.45 11.53 21.26
CA ALA A 712 8.68 12.75 21.17
C ALA A 712 7.57 12.74 22.23
N VAL A 713 7.33 13.90 22.83
CA VAL A 713 6.26 14.11 23.81
C VAL A 713 5.15 14.87 23.10
N ARG A 714 3.94 14.32 23.16
CA ARG A 714 2.77 14.86 22.47
C ARG A 714 1.59 15.05 23.39
N ASP A 715 0.88 16.15 23.17
CA ASP A 715 -0.35 16.49 23.87
C ASP A 715 -1.30 17.20 22.91
N MET A 716 -2.59 16.89 22.98
CA MET A 716 -3.63 17.40 22.08
C MET A 716 -3.23 17.41 20.58
N ARG A 717 -2.51 16.37 20.12
CA ARG A 717 -1.97 16.21 18.75
C ARG A 717 -0.80 17.15 18.36
N GLN A 718 -0.27 17.96 19.27
CA GLN A 718 0.92 18.77 19.05
C GLN A 718 2.15 18.14 19.71
N THR A 719 3.33 18.35 19.11
CA THR A 719 4.60 17.95 19.72
C THR A 719 5.04 19.03 20.69
N VAL A 720 4.91 18.75 21.99
CA VAL A 720 5.20 19.71 23.05
C VAL A 720 6.67 19.70 23.45
N ALA A 721 7.32 18.54 23.36
CA ALA A 721 8.74 18.38 23.67
C ALA A 721 9.35 17.19 22.91
N VAL A 722 10.67 17.15 22.86
CA VAL A 722 11.44 16.00 22.39
C VAL A 722 12.48 15.64 23.45
N GLY A 723 12.84 14.37 23.55
CA GLY A 723 13.73 13.92 24.61
C GLY A 723 14.62 12.75 24.23
N VAL A 724 15.70 12.64 25.01
CA VAL A 724 16.69 11.59 24.93
C VAL A 724 16.84 10.96 26.31
N ILE A 725 16.69 9.64 26.38
CA ILE A 725 16.76 8.85 27.61
C ILE A 725 18.23 8.72 28.02
N LYS A 726 18.52 9.13 29.26
CA LYS A 726 19.87 9.07 29.85
C LYS A 726 20.07 7.79 30.65
N ALA A 727 19.07 7.37 31.41
CA ALA A 727 19.12 6.18 32.25
C ALA A 727 17.74 5.55 32.37
N VAL A 728 17.70 4.23 32.56
CA VAL A 728 16.46 3.44 32.65
C VAL A 728 16.55 2.51 33.85
N GLU A 729 15.57 2.57 34.75
CA GLU A 729 15.37 1.56 35.79
C GLU A 729 14.44 0.47 35.24
N LYS A 730 14.97 -0.75 35.14
CA LYS A 730 14.24 -1.91 34.60
C LYS A 730 13.54 -2.68 35.72
N VAL A 731 12.37 -3.25 35.42
CA VAL A 731 11.69 -4.18 36.33
C VAL A 731 12.45 -5.52 36.35
N GLU A 732 12.53 -6.18 37.51
CA GLU A 732 13.14 -7.51 37.61
C GLU A 732 12.37 -8.56 36.78
N ALA A 733 13.10 -9.48 36.16
CA ALA A 733 12.55 -10.38 35.15
C ALA A 733 11.71 -11.52 35.77
N GLY A 734 10.40 -11.52 35.49
CA GLY A 734 9.44 -12.57 35.88
C GLY A 734 8.69 -13.22 34.70
N GLY A 735 9.35 -13.38 33.55
CA GLY A 735 8.72 -13.73 32.28
C GLY A 735 8.42 -15.22 32.06
N LYS A 736 7.34 -15.53 31.33
CA LYS A 736 6.96 -16.90 30.96
C LYS A 736 7.83 -17.42 29.80
N VAL A 737 8.55 -18.53 30.03
CA VAL A 737 9.34 -19.21 29.00
C VAL A 737 8.49 -20.27 28.30
N THR A 738 8.42 -20.24 26.96
CA THR A 738 7.66 -21.24 26.19
C THR A 738 8.35 -22.61 26.17
N LYS A 739 7.57 -23.69 25.96
CA LYS A 739 8.12 -25.06 25.83
C LYS A 739 9.13 -25.19 24.70
N SER A 740 8.98 -24.43 23.61
CA SER A 740 9.93 -24.35 22.50
C SER A 740 11.25 -23.74 22.92
N ALA A 741 11.22 -22.60 23.64
CA ALA A 741 12.43 -21.97 24.17
C ALA A 741 13.18 -22.88 25.16
N GLN A 742 12.46 -23.60 26.02
CA GLN A 742 13.07 -24.57 26.94
C GLN A 742 13.82 -25.70 26.20
N LYS A 743 13.21 -26.25 25.14
CA LYS A 743 13.84 -27.31 24.32
C LYS A 743 15.07 -26.80 23.56
N ALA A 744 14.99 -25.61 22.96
CA ALA A 744 16.12 -25.00 22.24
C ALA A 744 17.28 -24.63 23.19
N GLY A 745 16.98 -24.16 24.41
CA GLY A 745 17.96 -23.92 25.46
C GLY A 745 18.72 -25.19 25.88
N ALA A 746 18.00 -26.30 26.08
CA ALA A 746 18.58 -27.58 26.47
C ALA A 746 19.45 -28.23 25.36
N ALA A 747 19.10 -28.04 24.09
CA ALA A 747 19.87 -28.58 22.95
C ALA A 747 21.21 -27.85 22.75
N ALA A 748 21.26 -26.54 22.99
CA ALA A 748 22.50 -25.75 22.89
C ALA A 748 23.50 -26.07 24.02
N GLY A 749 23.01 -26.43 25.21
CA GLY A 749 23.86 -26.80 26.36
C GLY A 749 24.58 -28.15 26.22
N LYS A 750 24.16 -29.01 25.29
CA LYS A 750 24.81 -30.30 24.98
C LYS A 750 25.85 -30.23 23.85
N LYS A 751 26.04 -29.05 23.23
CA LYS A 751 27.00 -28.82 22.14
C LYS A 751 28.19 -27.93 22.54
N LYS A 752 28.38 -27.66 23.84
CA LYS A 752 29.60 -27.05 24.38
C LYS A 752 30.47 -28.10 25.02
#